data_AF-A0A8T5T4M8-F1
#
_entry.id   AF-A0A8T5T4M8-F1
#
_cell.length_a   1.000
_cell.length_b   1.000
_cell.length_c   1.000
_cell.angle_alpha   90.00
_cell.angle_beta   90.00
_cell.angle_gamma   90.00
#
_symmetry.space_group_name_H-M   'P 1'
#
loop_
_entity.id
_entity.type
_entity.pdbx_description
1 polymer ?
#
loop_
_entity_poly.entity_id
_entity_poly.type
_entity_poly.pdbx_seq_one_letter_code
_entity_poly.pdbx_strand_id
1 'polypeptide(L)'
;MKQKRINLVVLFFLLGSLFLSSVIVNGIQEYEDRVYQALEEETNILNNVTVEMITDLDSHREDKIPSILPDGSFIAQFNVTNLSDIDLNSLELSISVNDYGFIMNPTISTTSTLARNDSWLSETYIIDLISSNTIVSKALDLAIILDQSGSMGDEISVLTEDLVGVVNQISTDVPDLKTGLILFGGSSSNPISDDSLVTPLTSDISFIVDVLSDTEAGGSHEPWGDALWVAQNRLNWREDAVKLIILITDEPCDGGEIIGYGGSEDYDGELLYELFANLKSEGFILCTVAASGADTLTYKQLEIGAETTAGSYIILGGDGPQTSDLPAIIGELVVMYAVELDLKIDVTLSHLNQEDITEYMDLIFVVLIDDLPPEIDTWAYFSEDFFTDDKIINVLFEIKDVTGTSFVEIYYRFSTVSFWTTTNATHIVDDTYLLSLVFTELEEQLEYQVYTEDWLGNDVLSEIYSIDLLASEDYSKIEVGKKKEFVLVPYQHITLRLIGATHSNSSAIIFAETNIGFDVLAADVDESEVIFDQSNCTIATFQIQAEHTVKVSFVSSDYVEIHIVNALNEHLAFQQEFRRNLGVEDVILFELNNSREETRERSIVADSQLVQTSILIFDAETWELLIKGSAEVILPNITCYVLIFSTYHEGEIYITFTYEDLYDPWDHYYPVSAATYWPFFSTIIGIVVVILIRKRQRK
;
A
#
# COMPACT_ATOMS: atom_id res chain seq x y z
N MET A 1 25.63 6.63 54.02
CA MET A 1 26.92 6.18 53.45
C MET A 1 26.91 4.80 52.80
N LYS A 2 25.99 3.87 53.15
CA LYS A 2 25.85 2.57 52.47
C LYS A 2 25.15 2.66 51.08
N GLN A 3 24.14 3.53 50.95
CA GLN A 3 23.40 3.71 49.68
C GLN A 3 24.24 4.34 48.56
N LYS A 4 25.13 5.29 48.89
CA LYS A 4 26.06 5.89 47.91
C LYS A 4 27.13 4.91 47.40
N ARG A 5 27.44 3.82 48.13
CA ARG A 5 28.34 2.76 47.66
C ARG A 5 27.65 1.73 46.78
N ILE A 6 26.33 1.54 46.94
CA ILE A 6 25.55 0.64 46.09
C ILE A 6 25.28 1.29 44.73
N ASN A 7 24.95 2.58 44.68
CA ASN A 7 24.76 3.28 43.41
C ASN A 7 26.07 3.46 42.62
N LEU A 8 27.23 3.54 43.30
CA LEU A 8 28.53 3.61 42.62
C LEU A 8 28.94 2.25 42.04
N VAL A 9 28.58 1.14 42.69
CA VAL A 9 28.86 -0.23 42.20
C VAL A 9 27.90 -0.60 41.05
N VAL A 10 26.64 -0.16 41.09
CA VAL A 10 25.68 -0.33 39.99
C VAL A 10 26.07 0.53 38.78
N LEU A 11 26.56 1.76 38.98
CA LEU A 11 27.08 2.59 37.89
C LEU A 11 28.38 2.02 37.28
N PHE A 12 29.24 1.39 38.08
CA PHE A 12 30.44 0.70 37.59
C PHE A 12 30.13 -0.60 36.83
N PHE A 13 29.04 -1.29 37.20
CA PHE A 13 28.55 -2.46 36.45
C PHE A 13 27.84 -2.06 35.16
N LEU A 14 27.08 -0.97 35.14
CA LEU A 14 26.44 -0.43 33.93
C LEU A 14 27.45 0.18 32.94
N LEU A 15 28.45 0.91 33.42
CA LEU A 15 29.53 1.42 32.57
C LEU A 15 30.50 0.32 32.12
N GLY A 16 30.70 -0.71 32.95
CA GLY A 16 31.47 -1.91 32.61
C GLY A 16 30.78 -2.80 31.57
N SER A 17 29.44 -2.92 31.61
CA SER A 17 28.69 -3.69 30.62
C SER A 17 28.58 -2.98 29.27
N LEU A 18 28.54 -1.64 29.24
CA LEU A 18 28.54 -0.85 27.99
C LEU A 18 29.92 -0.79 27.31
N PHE A 19 31.01 -0.89 28.07
CA PHE A 19 32.37 -1.00 27.51
C PHE A 19 32.77 -2.44 27.15
N LEU A 20 32.23 -3.46 27.84
CA LEU A 20 32.46 -4.85 27.42
C LEU A 20 31.58 -5.24 26.23
N SER A 21 30.35 -4.74 26.10
CA SER A 21 29.52 -5.05 24.93
C SER A 21 30.09 -4.44 23.65
N SER A 22 30.63 -3.22 23.67
CA SER A 22 31.26 -2.62 22.48
C SER A 22 32.61 -3.24 22.11
N VAL A 23 33.40 -3.72 23.07
CA VAL A 23 34.68 -4.40 22.79
C VAL A 23 34.47 -5.88 22.43
N ILE A 24 33.42 -6.53 22.93
CA ILE A 24 33.06 -7.90 22.58
C ILE A 24 32.24 -7.94 21.29
N VAL A 25 31.37 -6.97 21.01
CA VAL A 25 30.65 -6.89 19.72
C VAL A 25 31.61 -6.46 18.61
N ASN A 26 32.47 -5.44 18.80
CA ASN A 26 33.48 -5.14 17.78
C ASN A 26 34.57 -6.21 17.69
N GLY A 27 34.86 -6.95 18.76
CA GLY A 27 35.84 -8.04 18.76
C GLY A 27 35.29 -9.36 18.23
N ILE A 28 33.98 -9.60 18.33
CA ILE A 28 33.27 -10.71 17.69
C ILE A 28 33.01 -10.36 16.24
N GLN A 29 32.72 -9.10 15.90
CA GLN A 29 32.52 -8.67 14.52
C GLN A 29 33.85 -8.54 13.76
N GLU A 30 34.96 -8.09 14.37
CA GLU A 30 36.30 -8.21 13.74
C GLU A 30 36.81 -9.67 13.69
N TYR A 31 36.32 -10.56 14.55
CA TYR A 31 36.68 -11.98 14.51
C TYR A 31 35.78 -12.76 13.56
N GLU A 32 34.50 -12.45 13.44
CA GLU A 32 33.55 -12.97 12.46
C GLU A 32 33.89 -12.40 11.09
N ASP A 33 34.18 -11.11 10.93
CA ASP A 33 34.66 -10.56 9.66
C ASP A 33 36.02 -11.17 9.27
N ARG A 34 36.91 -11.49 10.22
CA ARG A 34 38.16 -12.22 9.93
C ARG A 34 37.99 -13.72 9.75
N VAL A 35 36.92 -14.32 10.26
CA VAL A 35 36.64 -15.76 10.12
C VAL A 35 35.78 -16.02 8.88
N TYR A 36 34.90 -15.08 8.51
CA TYR A 36 34.15 -15.05 7.24
C TYR A 36 35.05 -14.59 6.08
N GLN A 37 35.91 -13.57 6.24
CA GLN A 37 36.94 -13.26 5.22
C GLN A 37 38.06 -14.31 5.13
N ALA A 38 38.23 -15.19 6.12
CA ALA A 38 39.23 -16.26 6.06
C ALA A 38 38.66 -17.65 5.74
N LEU A 39 37.36 -17.77 5.46
CA LEU A 39 36.73 -19.05 5.07
C LEU A 39 35.96 -19.03 3.73
N GLU A 40 35.91 -17.91 3.02
CA GLU A 40 35.37 -17.85 1.64
C GLU A 40 36.22 -16.96 0.69
N GLU A 41 37.54 -17.11 0.74
CA GLU A 41 38.38 -16.89 -0.44
C GLU A 41 39.06 -18.21 -0.83
N GLU A 42 38.25 -19.25 -1.08
CA GLU A 42 38.60 -20.10 -2.21
C GLU A 42 38.33 -19.24 -3.46
N THR A 43 39.40 -18.74 -4.07
CA THR A 43 39.34 -17.90 -5.26
C THR A 43 38.81 -18.73 -6.43
N ASN A 44 37.50 -18.97 -6.49
CA ASN A 44 36.84 -19.51 -7.67
C ASN A 44 37.15 -18.54 -8.81
N ILE A 45 37.93 -19.00 -9.77
CA ILE A 45 38.44 -18.16 -10.86
C ILE A 45 37.28 -17.64 -11.70
N LEU A 46 36.17 -18.39 -11.75
CA LEU A 46 34.96 -18.03 -12.46
C LEU A 46 34.30 -16.77 -11.88
N ASN A 47 34.55 -16.38 -10.62
CA ASN A 47 34.01 -15.12 -10.07
C ASN A 47 34.46 -13.86 -10.84
N ASN A 48 35.54 -13.96 -11.63
CA ASN A 48 36.01 -12.91 -12.54
C ASN A 48 35.66 -13.21 -14.01
N VAL A 49 34.59 -13.95 -14.26
CA VAL A 49 34.03 -14.21 -15.58
C VAL A 49 32.64 -13.61 -15.63
N THR A 50 32.32 -12.92 -16.72
CA THR A 50 30.95 -12.43 -16.97
C THR A 50 30.33 -13.23 -18.09
N VAL A 51 29.02 -13.49 -17.98
CA VAL A 51 28.23 -14.14 -19.01
C VAL A 51 27.07 -13.23 -19.35
N GLU A 52 26.97 -12.86 -20.63
CA GLU A 52 25.90 -12.01 -21.16
C GLU A 52 25.07 -12.82 -22.15
N MET A 53 23.74 -12.82 -21.99
CA MET A 53 22.84 -13.41 -22.96
C MET A 53 22.61 -12.44 -24.12
N ILE A 54 22.75 -12.95 -25.34
CA ILE A 54 22.43 -12.27 -26.60
C ILE A 54 21.25 -13.01 -27.21
N THR A 55 20.15 -12.30 -27.41
CA THR A 55 18.89 -12.83 -27.96
C THR A 55 18.38 -11.97 -29.12
N ASP A 56 17.52 -12.53 -29.97
CA ASP A 56 16.76 -11.79 -30.99
C ASP A 56 15.41 -11.25 -30.49
N LEU A 57 15.11 -11.44 -29.20
CA LEU A 57 13.99 -10.80 -28.54
C LEU A 57 14.30 -9.35 -28.18
N ASP A 58 13.33 -8.47 -28.39
CA ASP A 58 13.37 -7.10 -27.91
C ASP A 58 12.98 -7.05 -26.42
N SER A 59 13.42 -5.99 -25.73
CA SER A 59 12.95 -5.66 -24.39
C SER A 59 12.58 -4.18 -24.35
N HIS A 60 11.35 -3.92 -23.93
CA HIS A 60 10.77 -2.58 -23.84
C HIS A 60 10.66 -2.06 -22.40
N ARG A 61 11.14 -2.85 -21.44
CA ARG A 61 11.20 -2.54 -20.00
C ARG A 61 12.51 -1.85 -19.63
N GLU A 62 12.52 -1.13 -18.51
CA GLU A 62 13.74 -0.48 -17.99
C GLU A 62 14.81 -1.51 -17.55
N ASP A 63 14.37 -2.66 -17.03
CA ASP A 63 15.22 -3.77 -16.58
C ASP A 63 15.87 -4.57 -17.73
N LYS A 64 15.45 -4.32 -18.98
CA LYS A 64 15.90 -4.99 -20.20
C LYS A 64 15.64 -6.50 -20.25
N ILE A 65 14.66 -7.00 -19.49
CA ILE A 65 14.25 -8.41 -19.58
C ILE A 65 13.44 -8.61 -20.87
N PRO A 66 13.84 -9.54 -21.76
CA PRO A 66 13.11 -9.80 -23.00
C PRO A 66 11.78 -10.52 -22.73
N SER A 67 10.83 -10.34 -23.64
CA SER A 67 9.49 -10.94 -23.55
C SER A 67 9.10 -11.66 -24.84
N ILE A 68 8.18 -12.62 -24.78
CA ILE A 68 7.73 -13.42 -25.93
C ILE A 68 6.28 -13.90 -25.76
N LEU A 69 5.55 -14.02 -26.86
CA LEU A 69 4.24 -14.68 -26.88
C LEU A 69 4.35 -16.19 -26.61
N PRO A 70 3.31 -16.83 -26.05
CA PRO A 70 3.22 -18.29 -26.04
C PRO A 70 3.34 -18.86 -27.45
N ASP A 71 3.94 -20.04 -27.55
CA ASP A 71 4.19 -20.74 -28.81
C ASP A 71 5.27 -20.06 -29.69
N GLY A 72 5.96 -19.05 -29.15
CA GLY A 72 7.09 -18.40 -29.79
C GLY A 72 8.36 -19.26 -29.80
N SER A 73 9.30 -18.87 -30.66
CA SER A 73 10.66 -19.43 -30.69
C SER A 73 11.66 -18.29 -30.82
N PHE A 74 12.79 -18.37 -30.12
CA PHE A 74 13.84 -17.36 -30.19
C PHE A 74 15.22 -18.01 -30.19
N ILE A 75 16.24 -17.20 -30.49
CA ILE A 75 17.63 -17.63 -30.42
C ILE A 75 18.32 -17.03 -29.20
N ALA A 76 19.14 -17.83 -28.53
CA ALA A 76 20.01 -17.38 -27.46
C ALA A 76 21.47 -17.74 -27.76
N GLN A 77 22.38 -16.82 -27.46
CA GLN A 77 23.82 -17.04 -27.39
C GLN A 77 24.35 -16.44 -26.10
N PHE A 78 25.43 -17.00 -25.57
CA PHE A 78 26.06 -16.50 -24.35
C PHE A 78 27.47 -16.03 -24.67
N ASN A 79 27.73 -14.75 -24.41
CA ASN A 79 29.05 -14.17 -24.51
C ASN A 79 29.73 -14.27 -23.15
N VAL A 80 30.73 -15.15 -23.07
CA VAL A 80 31.52 -15.39 -21.87
C VAL A 80 32.80 -14.58 -21.96
N THR A 81 33.03 -13.64 -21.03
CA THR A 81 34.22 -12.78 -21.01
C THR A 81 35.07 -13.08 -19.79
N ASN A 82 36.34 -13.41 -20.02
CA ASN A 82 37.29 -13.69 -18.95
C ASN A 82 37.95 -12.39 -18.47
N LEU A 83 37.52 -11.88 -17.32
CA LEU A 83 38.13 -10.72 -16.65
C LEU A 83 39.20 -11.12 -15.62
N SER A 84 39.47 -12.42 -15.48
CA SER A 84 40.52 -12.91 -14.58
C SER A 84 41.93 -12.64 -15.16
N ASP A 85 42.94 -12.73 -14.31
CA ASP A 85 44.33 -12.54 -14.70
C ASP A 85 44.99 -13.79 -15.32
N ILE A 86 44.23 -14.87 -15.55
CA ILE A 86 44.74 -16.15 -16.05
C ILE A 86 43.93 -16.67 -17.25
N ASP A 87 44.53 -17.56 -18.03
CA ASP A 87 43.88 -18.22 -19.17
C ASP A 87 43.05 -19.43 -18.71
N LEU A 88 41.82 -19.55 -19.19
CA LEU A 88 40.90 -20.66 -18.90
C LEU A 88 40.97 -21.69 -20.03
N ASN A 89 41.64 -22.82 -19.82
CA ASN A 89 41.95 -23.77 -20.90
C ASN A 89 40.96 -24.94 -21.06
N SER A 90 39.89 -24.95 -20.26
CA SER A 90 38.98 -26.09 -20.09
C SER A 90 37.62 -25.58 -19.59
N LEU A 91 37.01 -24.67 -20.35
CA LEU A 91 35.73 -24.07 -20.00
C LEU A 91 34.61 -24.84 -20.70
N GLU A 92 33.59 -25.26 -19.98
CA GLU A 92 32.36 -25.84 -20.52
C GLU A 92 31.18 -24.99 -20.07
N LEU A 93 30.38 -24.57 -21.04
CA LEU A 93 29.09 -23.91 -20.80
C LEU A 93 28.00 -24.92 -21.14
N SER A 94 27.14 -25.24 -20.18
CA SER A 94 25.94 -26.03 -20.38
C SER A 94 24.69 -25.20 -20.09
N ILE A 95 23.63 -25.50 -20.84
CA ILE A 95 22.35 -24.80 -20.74
C ILE A 95 21.23 -25.81 -20.46
N SER A 96 20.30 -25.43 -19.60
CA SER A 96 18.97 -26.02 -19.51
C SER A 96 17.91 -24.93 -19.51
N VAL A 97 16.69 -25.32 -19.82
CA VAL A 97 15.50 -24.48 -19.70
C VAL A 97 14.49 -25.18 -18.81
N ASN A 98 13.68 -24.42 -18.09
CA ASN A 98 12.60 -24.98 -17.27
C ASN A 98 11.46 -25.55 -18.14
N ASP A 99 10.41 -26.03 -17.46
CA ASP A 99 9.30 -26.77 -18.09
C ASP A 99 8.43 -25.93 -19.07
N TYR A 100 8.75 -24.66 -19.30
CA TYR A 100 8.05 -23.79 -20.25
C TYR A 100 8.68 -23.76 -21.65
N GLY A 101 9.86 -24.34 -21.83
CA GLY A 101 10.52 -24.40 -23.13
C GLY A 101 11.35 -25.65 -23.32
N PHE A 102 11.90 -25.79 -24.53
CA PHE A 102 12.90 -26.81 -24.82
C PHE A 102 13.93 -26.30 -25.83
N ILE A 103 15.14 -26.82 -25.70
CA ILE A 103 16.23 -26.52 -26.63
C ILE A 103 16.10 -27.46 -27.82
N MET A 104 15.88 -26.90 -29.02
CA MET A 104 15.73 -27.68 -30.25
C MET A 104 17.04 -28.29 -30.76
N ASN A 105 18.18 -27.72 -30.35
CA ASN A 105 19.50 -28.18 -30.78
C ASN A 105 19.98 -29.37 -29.93
N PRO A 106 20.63 -30.39 -30.53
CA PRO A 106 21.09 -31.57 -29.80
C PRO A 106 22.29 -31.30 -28.88
N THR A 107 22.98 -30.17 -29.08
CA THR A 107 24.13 -29.75 -28.29
C THR A 107 23.66 -28.79 -27.20
N ILE A 108 23.64 -29.27 -25.96
CA ILE A 108 23.29 -28.47 -24.76
C ILE A 108 24.53 -28.04 -23.96
N SER A 109 25.73 -28.41 -24.42
CA SER A 109 26.99 -27.92 -23.87
C SER A 109 28.03 -27.67 -24.94
N THR A 110 28.83 -26.63 -24.75
CA THR A 110 29.95 -26.29 -25.63
C THR A 110 31.19 -26.00 -24.80
N THR A 111 32.35 -26.30 -25.35
CA THR A 111 33.64 -26.13 -24.66
C THR A 111 34.54 -25.13 -25.38
N SER A 112 35.34 -24.37 -24.63
CA SER A 112 36.29 -23.41 -25.19
C SER A 112 37.53 -23.23 -24.31
N THR A 113 38.52 -22.55 -24.89
CA THR A 113 39.68 -22.01 -24.17
C THR A 113 39.65 -20.49 -24.29
N LEU A 114 39.70 -19.78 -23.17
CA LEU A 114 39.52 -18.33 -23.11
C LEU A 114 40.74 -17.67 -22.47
N ALA A 115 41.51 -16.94 -23.27
CA ALA A 115 42.65 -16.18 -22.76
C ALA A 115 42.19 -14.99 -21.91
N ARG A 116 43.11 -14.42 -21.13
CA ARG A 116 42.85 -13.21 -20.34
C ARG A 116 42.30 -12.07 -21.21
N ASN A 117 41.20 -11.46 -20.74
CA ASN A 117 40.48 -10.35 -21.39
C ASN A 117 39.89 -10.68 -22.78
N ASP A 118 39.87 -11.95 -23.18
CA ASP A 118 39.16 -12.38 -24.37
C ASP A 118 37.71 -12.75 -24.05
N SER A 119 36.89 -12.80 -25.10
CA SER A 119 35.49 -13.23 -25.02
C SER A 119 35.23 -14.40 -25.95
N TRP A 120 34.34 -15.29 -25.53
CA TRP A 120 33.90 -16.44 -26.28
C TRP A 120 32.38 -16.40 -26.40
N LEU A 121 31.90 -16.37 -27.64
CA LEU A 121 30.49 -16.51 -27.95
C LEU A 121 30.13 -17.99 -28.11
N SER A 122 29.14 -18.45 -27.36
CA SER A 122 28.63 -19.82 -27.47
C SER A 122 28.05 -20.13 -28.86
N GLU A 123 27.75 -21.41 -29.10
CA GLU A 123 26.86 -21.77 -30.20
C GLU A 123 25.47 -21.12 -30.03
N THR A 124 24.73 -21.03 -31.13
CA THR A 124 23.34 -20.56 -31.11
C THR A 124 22.43 -21.66 -30.59
N TYR A 125 21.67 -21.35 -29.54
CA TYR A 125 20.60 -22.19 -29.02
C TYR A 125 19.28 -21.70 -29.60
N ILE A 126 18.49 -22.61 -30.18
CA ILE A 126 17.11 -22.34 -30.58
C ILE A 126 16.23 -22.84 -29.46
N ILE A 127 15.51 -21.92 -28.82
CA ILE A 127 14.62 -22.21 -27.69
C ILE A 127 13.19 -22.03 -28.19
N ASP A 128 12.39 -23.07 -28.03
CA ASP A 128 11.00 -23.13 -28.47
C ASP A 128 10.12 -23.28 -27.24
N LEU A 129 9.04 -22.49 -27.16
CA LEU A 129 8.10 -22.57 -26.05
C LEU A 129 7.14 -23.75 -26.26
N ILE A 130 6.77 -24.40 -25.16
CA ILE A 130 5.73 -25.43 -25.20
C ILE A 130 4.39 -24.74 -25.40
N SER A 131 3.57 -25.23 -26.34
CA SER A 131 2.37 -24.47 -26.74
C SER A 131 1.39 -24.26 -25.58
N SER A 132 0.72 -23.11 -25.51
CA SER A 132 -0.27 -22.66 -24.51
C SER A 132 -1.31 -23.71 -24.10
N ASN A 133 -1.76 -24.56 -25.04
CA ASN A 133 -2.65 -25.70 -24.74
C ASN A 133 -2.02 -26.80 -23.85
N THR A 134 -0.75 -26.66 -23.50
CA THR A 134 0.07 -27.57 -22.67
C THR A 134 0.85 -26.83 -21.59
N ILE A 135 0.72 -25.50 -21.51
CA ILE A 135 1.27 -24.72 -20.41
C ILE A 135 0.37 -25.04 -19.21
N VAL A 136 0.84 -25.97 -18.39
CA VAL A 136 0.23 -26.23 -17.10
C VAL A 136 0.82 -25.16 -16.18
N SER A 137 -0.03 -24.27 -15.66
CA SER A 137 0.31 -23.40 -14.53
C SER A 137 1.15 -24.18 -13.51
N LYS A 138 2.08 -23.53 -12.80
CA LYS A 138 2.68 -24.20 -11.63
C LYS A 138 1.55 -24.72 -10.74
N ALA A 139 1.78 -25.86 -10.09
CA ALA A 139 0.90 -26.30 -9.03
C ALA A 139 0.71 -25.12 -8.05
N LEU A 140 -0.52 -24.77 -7.71
CA LEU A 140 -0.79 -23.68 -6.78
C LEU A 140 -1.35 -24.24 -5.49
N ASP A 141 -0.69 -23.95 -4.39
CA ASP A 141 -1.30 -24.05 -3.07
C ASP A 141 -1.74 -22.64 -2.65
N LEU A 142 -3.04 -22.48 -2.43
CA LEU A 142 -3.67 -21.24 -1.99
C LEU A 142 -4.20 -21.42 -0.58
N ALA A 143 -3.80 -20.57 0.36
CA ALA A 143 -4.45 -20.46 1.66
C ALA A 143 -5.22 -19.13 1.74
N ILE A 144 -6.53 -19.22 1.94
CA ILE A 144 -7.36 -18.06 2.28
C ILE A 144 -7.40 -17.98 3.80
N ILE A 145 -6.96 -16.86 4.37
CA ILE A 145 -7.03 -16.58 5.80
C ILE A 145 -8.05 -15.47 5.98
N LEU A 146 -9.19 -15.82 6.57
CA LEU A 146 -10.38 -14.97 6.60
C LEU A 146 -10.77 -14.67 8.03
N ASP A 147 -10.93 -13.38 8.29
CA ASP A 147 -11.53 -12.89 9.51
C ASP A 147 -13.03 -13.20 9.57
N GLN A 148 -13.48 -13.71 10.71
CA GLN A 148 -14.89 -13.97 11.02
C GLN A 148 -15.35 -13.18 12.26
N SER A 149 -14.73 -12.03 12.54
CA SER A 149 -15.22 -11.05 13.50
C SER A 149 -16.63 -10.55 13.13
N GLY A 150 -17.27 -9.82 14.04
CA GLY A 150 -18.66 -9.39 13.85
C GLY A 150 -18.88 -8.38 12.71
N SER A 151 -17.84 -7.65 12.33
CA SER A 151 -17.84 -6.66 11.24
C SER A 151 -17.73 -7.30 9.86
N MET A 152 -17.08 -8.46 9.75
CA MET A 152 -16.76 -9.17 8.50
C MET A 152 -17.94 -9.94 7.86
N GLY A 153 -19.18 -9.67 8.30
CA GLY A 153 -20.37 -10.39 7.87
C GLY A 153 -20.70 -10.22 6.39
N ASP A 154 -20.44 -9.05 5.83
CA ASP A 154 -20.72 -8.75 4.42
C ASP A 154 -19.69 -9.44 3.51
N GLU A 155 -18.41 -9.41 3.87
CA GLU A 155 -17.30 -10.08 3.18
C GLU A 155 -17.50 -11.60 3.15
N ILE A 156 -17.84 -12.22 4.29
CA ILE A 156 -18.14 -13.66 4.37
C ILE A 156 -19.32 -14.01 3.46
N SER A 157 -20.36 -13.18 3.46
CA SER A 157 -21.55 -13.41 2.64
C SER A 157 -21.22 -13.38 1.14
N VAL A 158 -20.49 -12.36 0.68
CA VAL A 158 -20.06 -12.24 -0.72
C VAL A 158 -19.17 -13.41 -1.15
N LEU A 159 -18.17 -13.76 -0.32
CA LEU A 159 -17.32 -14.92 -0.59
C LEU A 159 -18.13 -16.21 -0.69
N THR A 160 -19.09 -16.43 0.21
CA THR A 160 -19.91 -17.64 0.19
C THR A 160 -20.77 -17.75 -1.08
N GLU A 161 -21.31 -16.62 -1.57
CA GLU A 161 -22.17 -16.60 -2.76
C GLU A 161 -21.39 -16.91 -4.05
N ASP A 162 -20.19 -16.33 -4.21
CA ASP A 162 -19.50 -16.27 -5.50
C ASP A 162 -18.15 -17.01 -5.57
N LEU A 163 -17.59 -17.49 -4.45
CA LEU A 163 -16.29 -18.20 -4.46
C LEU A 163 -16.29 -19.46 -5.33
N VAL A 164 -17.42 -20.17 -5.44
CA VAL A 164 -17.52 -21.31 -6.37
C VAL A 164 -17.28 -20.87 -7.81
N GLY A 165 -17.81 -19.71 -8.20
CA GLY A 165 -17.64 -19.15 -9.55
C GLY A 165 -16.17 -18.83 -9.82
N VAL A 166 -15.55 -18.09 -8.90
CA VAL A 166 -14.15 -17.71 -8.96
C VAL A 166 -13.24 -18.91 -9.00
N VAL A 167 -13.42 -19.87 -8.09
CA VAL A 167 -12.52 -21.02 -8.03
C VAL A 167 -12.73 -21.96 -9.23
N ASN A 168 -13.94 -22.06 -9.79
CA ASN A 168 -14.12 -22.78 -11.05
C ASN A 168 -13.36 -22.10 -12.21
N GLN A 169 -13.37 -20.77 -12.26
CA GLN A 169 -12.56 -20.00 -13.21
C GLN A 169 -11.06 -20.26 -12.96
N ILE A 170 -10.58 -20.05 -11.73
CA ILE A 170 -9.19 -20.33 -11.33
C ILE A 170 -8.79 -21.76 -11.66
N SER A 171 -9.63 -22.77 -11.40
CA SER A 171 -9.28 -24.17 -11.67
C SER A 171 -9.19 -24.49 -13.17
N THR A 172 -9.78 -23.65 -14.02
CA THR A 172 -9.61 -23.71 -15.47
C THR A 172 -8.25 -23.17 -15.87
N ASP A 173 -7.82 -22.09 -15.23
CA ASP A 173 -6.55 -21.39 -15.49
C ASP A 173 -5.36 -22.07 -14.79
N VAL A 174 -5.62 -22.72 -13.65
CA VAL A 174 -4.66 -23.41 -12.78
C VAL A 174 -5.13 -24.85 -12.47
N PRO A 175 -4.89 -25.83 -13.36
CA PRO A 175 -5.46 -27.17 -13.24
C PRO A 175 -4.98 -27.99 -12.02
N ASP A 176 -3.85 -27.64 -11.41
CA ASP A 176 -3.30 -28.29 -10.20
C ASP A 176 -3.38 -27.38 -8.96
N LEU A 177 -4.56 -26.78 -8.76
CA LEU A 177 -4.92 -25.99 -7.58
C LEU A 177 -5.24 -26.87 -6.37
N LYS A 178 -4.71 -26.49 -5.21
CA LYS A 178 -5.27 -26.84 -3.90
C LYS A 178 -5.54 -25.58 -3.11
N THR A 179 -6.69 -25.56 -2.45
CA THR A 179 -7.12 -24.44 -1.62
C THR A 179 -7.29 -24.91 -0.18
N GLY A 180 -6.83 -24.09 0.76
CA GLY A 180 -7.05 -24.23 2.19
C GLY A 180 -7.74 -22.96 2.71
N LEU A 181 -8.36 -23.09 3.87
CA LEU A 181 -9.07 -21.99 4.52
C LEU A 181 -8.71 -21.98 6.01
N ILE A 182 -8.33 -20.82 6.53
CA ILE A 182 -8.10 -20.60 7.96
C ILE A 182 -9.01 -19.47 8.42
N LEU A 183 -9.77 -19.71 9.48
CA LEU A 183 -10.65 -18.73 10.10
C LEU A 183 -10.04 -18.21 11.41
N PHE A 184 -10.23 -16.94 11.73
CA PHE A 184 -9.84 -16.32 13.01
C PHE A 184 -10.82 -15.19 13.39
N GLY A 185 -10.70 -14.55 14.56
CA GLY A 185 -11.59 -13.42 14.89
C GLY A 185 -12.95 -13.81 15.50
N GLY A 186 -13.28 -15.10 15.47
CA GLY A 186 -14.58 -15.65 15.85
C GLY A 186 -14.90 -15.66 17.35
N SER A 187 -16.12 -16.09 17.69
CA SER A 187 -16.74 -15.90 19.02
C SER A 187 -16.00 -16.55 20.19
N SER A 188 -15.17 -17.57 19.93
CA SER A 188 -14.21 -18.08 20.90
C SER A 188 -13.32 -19.18 20.30
N SER A 189 -12.38 -18.85 19.41
CA SER A 189 -11.23 -19.73 19.17
C SER A 189 -10.15 -19.10 18.30
N ASN A 190 -8.89 -19.38 18.66
CA ASN A 190 -7.69 -19.07 17.88
C ASN A 190 -7.31 -20.33 17.07
N PRO A 191 -6.90 -20.23 15.80
CA PRO A 191 -6.56 -21.40 14.97
C PRO A 191 -5.38 -22.23 15.51
N ILE A 192 -4.60 -21.70 16.46
CA ILE A 192 -3.59 -22.47 17.21
C ILE A 192 -4.23 -23.56 18.06
N SER A 193 -5.34 -23.26 18.74
CA SER A 193 -5.96 -24.15 19.72
C SER A 193 -7.25 -24.82 19.24
N ASP A 194 -7.79 -24.39 18.10
CA ASP A 194 -8.99 -24.97 17.49
C ASP A 194 -8.75 -25.40 16.04
N ASP A 195 -8.50 -26.70 15.86
CA ASP A 195 -8.29 -27.31 14.55
C ASP A 195 -9.54 -27.22 13.65
N SER A 196 -10.73 -26.92 14.17
CA SER A 196 -11.93 -26.76 13.34
C SER A 196 -11.93 -25.48 12.51
N LEU A 197 -11.07 -24.51 12.88
CA LEU A 197 -10.84 -23.29 12.12
C LEU A 197 -9.82 -23.48 10.99
N VAL A 198 -9.22 -24.66 10.87
CA VAL A 198 -8.15 -24.94 9.91
C VAL A 198 -8.60 -26.00 8.92
N THR A 199 -8.94 -25.56 7.72
CA THR A 199 -9.21 -26.45 6.59
C THR A 199 -7.92 -26.69 5.80
N PRO A 200 -7.46 -27.95 5.69
CA PRO A 200 -6.22 -28.26 5.00
C PRO A 200 -6.32 -28.01 3.49
N LEU A 201 -5.17 -27.81 2.84
CA LEU A 201 -5.05 -27.71 1.39
C LEU A 201 -5.69 -28.93 0.71
N THR A 202 -6.72 -28.69 -0.09
CA THR A 202 -7.50 -29.71 -0.80
C THR A 202 -7.84 -29.25 -2.22
N SER A 203 -7.96 -30.20 -3.15
CA SER A 203 -8.52 -29.92 -4.49
C SER A 203 -10.06 -30.01 -4.53
N ASP A 204 -10.69 -30.35 -3.40
CA ASP A 204 -12.15 -30.38 -3.26
C ASP A 204 -12.67 -29.03 -2.76
N ILE A 205 -12.96 -28.15 -3.70
CA ILE A 205 -13.43 -26.78 -3.43
C ILE A 205 -14.83 -26.76 -2.83
N SER A 206 -15.65 -27.77 -3.13
CA SER A 206 -16.98 -27.88 -2.51
C SER A 206 -16.88 -27.98 -0.99
N PHE A 207 -15.79 -28.57 -0.48
CA PHE A 207 -15.52 -28.60 0.95
C PHE A 207 -15.20 -27.23 1.56
N ILE A 208 -14.44 -26.37 0.85
CA ILE A 208 -14.15 -25.00 1.31
C ILE A 208 -15.43 -24.17 1.38
N VAL A 209 -16.28 -24.29 0.37
CA VAL A 209 -17.56 -23.58 0.26
C VAL A 209 -18.54 -24.05 1.33
N ASP A 210 -18.58 -25.36 1.61
CA ASP A 210 -19.39 -25.90 2.69
C ASP A 210 -18.94 -25.34 4.05
N VAL A 211 -17.62 -25.20 4.29
CA VAL A 211 -17.10 -24.59 5.52
C VAL A 211 -17.50 -23.12 5.62
N LEU A 212 -17.33 -22.32 4.56
CA LEU A 212 -17.73 -20.91 4.54
C LEU A 212 -19.24 -20.72 4.73
N SER A 213 -20.06 -21.60 4.13
CA SER A 213 -21.51 -21.57 4.27
C SER A 213 -21.98 -21.83 5.71
N ASP A 214 -21.16 -22.53 6.50
CA ASP A 214 -21.38 -22.82 7.91
C ASP A 214 -20.68 -21.80 8.84
N THR A 215 -19.92 -20.84 8.29
CA THR A 215 -19.24 -19.78 9.04
C THR A 215 -20.22 -18.67 9.41
N GLU A 216 -20.27 -18.32 10.70
CA GLU A 216 -21.04 -17.17 11.20
C GLU A 216 -20.07 -16.09 11.69
N ALA A 217 -20.25 -14.86 11.22
CA ALA A 217 -19.53 -13.69 11.72
C ALA A 217 -19.86 -13.43 13.20
N GLY A 218 -18.83 -13.19 14.00
CA GLY A 218 -18.99 -12.75 15.39
C GLY A 218 -17.76 -13.01 16.24
N GLY A 219 -17.40 -12.07 17.08
CA GLY A 219 -16.18 -12.07 17.90
C GLY A 219 -15.60 -10.66 17.91
N SER A 220 -14.47 -10.46 18.57
CA SER A 220 -13.83 -9.13 18.72
C SER A 220 -12.34 -9.25 19.07
N HIS A 221 -11.72 -10.37 18.72
CA HIS A 221 -10.31 -10.61 19.04
C HIS A 221 -9.66 -11.31 17.86
N GLU A 222 -8.72 -10.62 17.20
CA GLU A 222 -8.30 -10.90 15.82
C GLU A 222 -6.81 -11.27 15.72
N PRO A 223 -6.40 -12.45 16.21
CA PRO A 223 -4.99 -12.84 16.25
C PRO A 223 -4.54 -13.38 14.88
N TRP A 224 -4.64 -12.59 13.82
CA TRP A 224 -4.32 -13.05 12.47
C TRP A 224 -2.84 -13.39 12.26
N GLY A 225 -1.93 -12.86 13.10
CA GLY A 225 -0.55 -13.32 13.15
C GLY A 225 -0.43 -14.81 13.50
N ASP A 226 -1.26 -15.32 14.41
CA ASP A 226 -1.32 -16.75 14.70
C ASP A 226 -1.92 -17.56 13.55
N ALA A 227 -2.89 -16.98 12.83
CA ALA A 227 -3.47 -17.61 11.64
C ALA A 227 -2.41 -17.76 10.53
N LEU A 228 -1.59 -16.73 10.29
CA LEU A 228 -0.44 -16.79 9.39
C LEU A 228 0.60 -17.81 9.85
N TRP A 229 0.91 -17.85 11.15
CA TRP A 229 1.81 -18.86 11.70
C TRP A 229 1.27 -20.28 11.47
N VAL A 230 -0.04 -20.50 11.65
CA VAL A 230 -0.72 -21.77 11.35
C VAL A 230 -0.64 -22.11 9.87
N ALA A 231 -0.88 -21.13 8.99
CA ALA A 231 -0.76 -21.31 7.54
C ALA A 231 0.63 -21.82 7.19
N GLN A 232 1.68 -21.12 7.63
CA GLN A 232 3.07 -21.48 7.38
C GLN A 232 3.42 -22.88 7.92
N ASN A 233 3.02 -23.19 9.16
CA ASN A 233 3.57 -24.34 9.88
C ASN A 233 2.67 -25.60 9.88
N ARG A 234 1.37 -25.48 9.58
CA ARG A 234 0.41 -26.58 9.69
C ARG A 234 -0.21 -27.01 8.37
N LEU A 235 -0.31 -26.11 7.38
CA LEU A 235 -0.76 -26.52 6.06
C LEU A 235 0.34 -27.32 5.36
N ASN A 236 -0.05 -28.40 4.68
CA ASN A 236 0.90 -29.30 4.02
C ASN A 236 1.20 -28.82 2.60
N TRP A 237 1.97 -27.72 2.52
CA TRP A 237 2.42 -27.10 1.28
C TRP A 237 3.27 -28.06 0.45
N ARG A 238 3.09 -28.03 -0.86
CA ARG A 238 3.94 -28.73 -1.83
C ARG A 238 5.21 -27.91 -2.06
N GLU A 239 6.34 -28.59 -2.14
CA GLU A 239 7.64 -27.96 -2.42
C GLU A 239 7.68 -27.35 -3.83
N ASP A 240 7.06 -28.03 -4.80
CA ASP A 240 7.07 -27.64 -6.22
C ASP A 240 5.86 -26.76 -6.61
N ALA A 241 5.15 -26.19 -5.62
CA ALA A 241 4.00 -25.33 -5.85
C ALA A 241 4.29 -23.86 -5.50
N VAL A 242 3.61 -22.94 -6.17
CA VAL A 242 3.48 -21.56 -5.69
C VAL A 242 2.72 -21.60 -4.37
N LYS A 243 3.25 -20.94 -3.34
CA LYS A 243 2.67 -20.88 -1.99
C LYS A 243 2.05 -19.51 -1.76
N LEU A 244 0.79 -19.35 -2.15
CA LEU A 244 0.08 -18.09 -2.05
C LEU A 244 -0.81 -18.06 -0.80
N ILE A 245 -0.72 -16.99 -0.03
CA ILE A 245 -1.58 -16.70 1.11
C ILE A 245 -2.35 -15.41 0.80
N ILE A 246 -3.66 -15.41 1.00
CA ILE A 246 -4.49 -14.20 0.94
C ILE A 246 -5.10 -13.99 2.33
N LEU A 247 -4.66 -12.94 3.02
CA LEU A 247 -5.20 -12.52 4.32
C LEU A 247 -6.24 -11.43 4.13
N ILE A 248 -7.43 -11.60 4.71
CA ILE A 248 -8.56 -10.66 4.62
C ILE A 248 -9.03 -10.33 6.05
N THR A 249 -8.97 -9.05 6.43
CA THR A 249 -9.31 -8.54 7.78
C THR A 249 -9.59 -7.04 7.76
N ASP A 250 -10.31 -6.55 8.76
CA ASP A 250 -10.64 -5.13 8.94
C ASP A 250 -10.04 -4.51 10.22
N GLU A 251 -9.39 -5.25 11.12
CA GLU A 251 -8.71 -4.65 12.27
C GLU A 251 -7.23 -5.10 12.43
N PRO A 252 -6.43 -4.43 13.30
CA PRO A 252 -5.01 -4.71 13.42
C PRO A 252 -4.78 -6.04 14.15
N CYS A 253 -3.56 -6.59 14.03
CA CYS A 253 -3.28 -7.90 14.63
C CYS A 253 -3.42 -7.82 16.14
N ASP A 254 -4.28 -8.65 16.73
CA ASP A 254 -4.25 -8.86 18.16
C ASP A 254 -3.12 -9.82 18.59
N GLY A 255 -2.68 -9.67 19.84
CA GLY A 255 -1.74 -10.59 20.46
C GLY A 255 -2.37 -11.97 20.70
N GLY A 256 -1.86 -12.98 20.01
CA GLY A 256 -2.28 -14.38 20.09
C GLY A 256 -1.51 -15.26 21.08
N GLU A 257 -1.60 -16.56 20.87
CA GLU A 257 -0.90 -17.61 21.60
C GLU A 257 0.58 -17.74 21.21
N ILE A 258 0.94 -17.42 19.96
CA ILE A 258 2.33 -17.49 19.47
C ILE A 258 2.84 -16.09 19.11
N ILE A 259 2.18 -15.44 18.15
CA ILE A 259 2.50 -14.09 17.70
C ILE A 259 1.83 -13.10 18.66
N GLY A 260 2.61 -12.17 19.22
CA GLY A 260 2.08 -11.23 20.23
C GLY A 260 1.72 -11.86 21.57
N TYR A 261 2.33 -13.00 21.91
CA TYR A 261 2.14 -13.70 23.19
C TYR A 261 2.23 -12.75 24.39
N GLY A 262 1.10 -12.57 25.09
CA GLY A 262 0.96 -11.60 26.18
C GLY A 262 -0.35 -10.83 26.19
N GLY A 263 -1.13 -10.90 25.10
CA GLY A 263 -2.52 -10.42 25.02
C GLY A 263 -2.64 -8.90 24.96
N SER A 264 -1.80 -8.24 24.15
CA SER A 264 -2.04 -6.85 23.77
C SER A 264 -3.06 -6.79 22.64
N GLU A 265 -4.08 -5.97 22.80
CA GLU A 265 -4.85 -5.44 21.67
C GLU A 265 -3.89 -4.66 20.76
N ASP A 266 -4.14 -4.65 19.45
CA ASP A 266 -3.37 -3.89 18.45
C ASP A 266 -1.86 -4.21 18.48
N TYR A 267 -1.49 -5.49 18.54
CA TYR A 267 -0.10 -5.94 18.57
C TYR A 267 0.69 -5.52 17.32
N ASP A 268 1.61 -4.57 17.51
CA ASP A 268 2.57 -4.11 16.50
C ASP A 268 4.03 -4.37 16.93
N GLY A 269 4.41 -5.65 17.03
CA GLY A 269 5.71 -6.05 17.61
C GLY A 269 6.58 -6.92 16.71
N GLU A 270 7.83 -7.12 17.16
CA GLU A 270 8.90 -7.81 16.42
C GLU A 270 8.52 -9.19 15.89
N LEU A 271 7.73 -9.98 16.64
CA LEU A 271 7.33 -11.33 16.22
C LEU A 271 6.48 -11.34 14.95
N LEU A 272 5.67 -10.29 14.74
CA LEU A 272 4.84 -10.15 13.55
C LEU A 272 5.71 -9.89 12.31
N TYR A 273 6.68 -8.98 12.42
CA TYR A 273 7.60 -8.66 11.33
C TYR A 273 8.61 -9.80 11.06
N GLU A 274 9.05 -10.52 12.10
CA GLU A 274 9.83 -11.75 11.94
C GLU A 274 9.04 -12.82 11.18
N LEU A 275 7.73 -12.95 11.42
CA LEU A 275 6.87 -13.86 10.68
C LEU A 275 6.84 -13.52 9.18
N PHE A 276 6.70 -12.24 8.81
CA PHE A 276 6.76 -11.83 7.39
C PHE A 276 8.11 -12.15 6.74
N ALA A 277 9.22 -11.91 7.45
CA ALA A 277 10.55 -12.26 6.98
C ALA A 277 10.72 -13.78 6.80
N ASN A 278 10.15 -14.59 7.70
CA ASN A 278 10.17 -16.04 7.61
C ASN A 278 9.36 -16.55 6.41
N LEU A 279 8.15 -16.02 6.21
CA LEU A 279 7.32 -16.31 5.03
C LEU A 279 8.10 -16.07 3.73
N LYS A 280 8.73 -14.89 3.61
CA LYS A 280 9.60 -14.57 2.46
C LYS A 280 10.72 -15.59 2.27
N SER A 281 11.41 -15.95 3.35
CA SER A 281 12.56 -16.87 3.29
C SER A 281 12.18 -18.30 2.88
N GLU A 282 10.93 -18.71 3.10
CA GLU A 282 10.40 -20.03 2.76
C GLU A 282 9.62 -20.05 1.43
N GLY A 283 9.64 -18.93 0.70
CA GLY A 283 9.05 -18.78 -0.64
C GLY A 283 7.54 -18.57 -0.64
N PHE A 284 6.97 -18.07 0.46
CA PHE A 284 5.57 -17.68 0.51
C PHE A 284 5.37 -16.28 -0.08
N ILE A 285 4.26 -16.11 -0.79
CA ILE A 285 3.74 -14.83 -1.23
C ILE A 285 2.51 -14.53 -0.38
N LEU A 286 2.53 -13.43 0.36
CA LEU A 286 1.41 -12.98 1.19
C LEU A 286 0.76 -11.79 0.50
N CYS A 287 -0.48 -11.95 0.04
CA CYS A 287 -1.34 -10.84 -0.35
C CYS A 287 -2.26 -10.49 0.82
N THR A 288 -2.56 -9.22 0.96
CA THR A 288 -3.39 -8.69 2.04
C THR A 288 -4.52 -7.84 1.49
N VAL A 289 -5.72 -8.04 2.05
CA VAL A 289 -6.92 -7.30 1.70
C VAL A 289 -7.45 -6.65 2.98
N ALA A 290 -7.33 -5.33 3.05
CA ALA A 290 -7.96 -4.53 4.10
C ALA A 290 -9.45 -4.39 3.77
N ALA A 291 -10.30 -5.03 4.56
CA ALA A 291 -11.75 -4.93 4.40
C ALA A 291 -12.27 -3.56 4.86
N SER A 292 -13.54 -3.27 4.50
CA SER A 292 -14.10 -1.94 4.72
C SER A 292 -14.20 -1.63 6.21
N GLY A 293 -13.67 -0.48 6.62
CA GLY A 293 -13.65 -0.05 8.02
C GLY A 293 -12.28 -0.14 8.70
N ALA A 294 -11.26 -0.64 8.00
CA ALA A 294 -9.90 -0.73 8.50
C ALA A 294 -9.28 0.61 8.90
N ASP A 295 -8.46 0.55 9.95
CA ASP A 295 -7.78 1.71 10.54
C ASP A 295 -6.33 1.87 10.05
N THR A 296 -5.68 2.96 10.48
CA THR A 296 -4.31 3.28 10.06
C THR A 296 -3.30 2.19 10.44
N LEU A 297 -3.47 1.51 11.58
CA LEU A 297 -2.54 0.48 12.00
C LEU A 297 -2.70 -0.78 11.16
N THR A 298 -3.95 -1.16 10.88
CA THR A 298 -4.33 -2.26 10.00
C THR A 298 -3.69 -2.10 8.63
N TYR A 299 -3.89 -0.94 7.99
CA TYR A 299 -3.31 -0.64 6.69
C TYR A 299 -1.79 -0.80 6.68
N LYS A 300 -1.11 -0.20 7.67
CA LYS A 300 0.35 -0.29 7.81
C LYS A 300 0.83 -1.74 7.94
N GLN A 301 0.18 -2.54 8.79
CA GLN A 301 0.59 -3.93 9.04
C GLN A 301 0.38 -4.81 7.81
N LEU A 302 -0.74 -4.65 7.12
CA LEU A 302 -1.09 -5.39 5.92
C LEU A 302 -0.20 -5.01 4.74
N GLU A 303 0.08 -3.73 4.54
CA GLU A 303 0.99 -3.22 3.50
C GLU A 303 2.41 -3.77 3.69
N ILE A 304 2.97 -3.65 4.91
CA ILE A 304 4.33 -4.17 5.20
C ILE A 304 4.40 -5.68 4.98
N GLY A 305 3.37 -6.43 5.38
CA GLY A 305 3.31 -7.88 5.19
C GLY A 305 3.36 -8.28 3.72
N ALA A 306 2.56 -7.60 2.90
CA ALA A 306 2.53 -7.80 1.45
C ALA A 306 3.87 -7.45 0.80
N GLU A 307 4.37 -6.22 1.00
CA GLU A 307 5.64 -5.74 0.44
C GLU A 307 6.82 -6.64 0.81
N THR A 308 6.88 -7.10 2.07
CA THR A 308 7.98 -7.95 2.56
C THR A 308 8.08 -9.24 1.75
N THR A 309 6.94 -9.81 1.37
CA THR A 309 6.84 -11.08 0.62
C THR A 309 6.68 -10.90 -0.89
N ALA A 310 6.76 -9.65 -1.39
CA ALA A 310 6.46 -9.28 -2.78
C ALA A 310 5.02 -9.64 -3.23
N GLY A 311 4.08 -9.68 -2.28
CA GLY A 311 2.65 -9.82 -2.54
C GLY A 311 1.97 -8.46 -2.73
N SER A 312 0.69 -8.51 -3.10
CA SER A 312 -0.14 -7.32 -3.33
C SER A 312 -0.94 -6.93 -2.10
N TYR A 313 -1.15 -5.63 -1.93
CA TYR A 313 -1.96 -5.04 -0.87
C TYR A 313 -3.15 -4.30 -1.49
N ILE A 314 -4.36 -4.60 -1.02
CA ILE A 314 -5.61 -4.09 -1.58
C ILE A 314 -6.47 -3.52 -0.45
N ILE A 315 -7.13 -2.40 -0.71
CA ILE A 315 -8.06 -1.73 0.21
C ILE A 315 -9.47 -1.78 -0.37
N LEU A 316 -10.44 -2.24 0.42
CA LEU A 316 -11.85 -2.25 0.05
C LEU A 316 -12.59 -1.02 0.56
N GLY A 317 -13.44 -0.42 -0.29
CA GLY A 317 -14.31 0.70 0.02
C GLY A 317 -13.82 2.06 -0.52
N GLY A 318 -14.55 3.12 -0.16
CA GLY A 318 -14.31 4.46 -0.71
C GLY A 318 -14.54 4.52 -2.22
N ASP A 319 -13.61 5.15 -2.94
CA ASP A 319 -13.60 5.21 -4.42
C ASP A 319 -12.91 3.98 -5.06
N GLY A 320 -12.41 3.03 -4.26
CA GLY A 320 -11.74 1.82 -4.72
C GLY A 320 -12.66 0.61 -4.94
N PRO A 321 -12.09 -0.61 -5.07
CA PRO A 321 -12.85 -1.85 -5.16
C PRO A 321 -13.79 -2.01 -3.96
N GLN A 322 -15.00 -2.49 -4.20
CA GLN A 322 -16.02 -2.67 -3.17
C GLN A 322 -15.97 -4.11 -2.63
N THR A 323 -16.61 -4.36 -1.48
CA THR A 323 -16.73 -5.72 -0.91
C THR A 323 -17.29 -6.74 -1.93
N SER A 324 -18.15 -6.30 -2.86
CA SER A 324 -18.67 -7.14 -3.95
C SER A 324 -17.61 -7.64 -4.93
N ASP A 325 -16.46 -6.97 -5.01
CA ASP A 325 -15.39 -7.26 -5.96
C ASP A 325 -14.38 -8.26 -5.39
N LEU A 326 -14.47 -8.56 -4.08
CA LEU A 326 -13.58 -9.49 -3.37
C LEU A 326 -13.39 -10.85 -4.08
N PRO A 327 -14.43 -11.49 -4.64
CA PRO A 327 -14.25 -12.72 -5.40
C PRO A 327 -13.38 -12.50 -6.66
N ALA A 328 -13.60 -11.40 -7.41
CA ALA A 328 -12.81 -11.09 -8.61
C ALA A 328 -11.34 -10.80 -8.25
N ILE A 329 -11.11 -10.03 -7.19
CA ILE A 329 -9.79 -9.74 -6.63
C ILE A 329 -9.02 -11.03 -6.32
N ILE A 330 -9.65 -12.01 -5.65
CA ILE A 330 -9.00 -13.30 -5.37
C ILE A 330 -8.63 -14.00 -6.68
N GLY A 331 -9.52 -13.97 -7.69
CA GLY A 331 -9.24 -14.50 -9.02
C GLY A 331 -8.01 -13.86 -9.67
N GLU A 332 -7.95 -12.54 -9.70
CA GLU A 332 -6.86 -11.76 -10.27
C GLU A 332 -5.53 -12.01 -9.54
N LEU A 333 -5.53 -12.00 -8.21
CA LEU A 333 -4.34 -12.32 -7.42
C LEU A 333 -3.83 -13.74 -7.72
N VAL A 334 -4.72 -14.71 -7.85
CA VAL A 334 -4.31 -16.06 -8.24
C VAL A 334 -3.72 -16.07 -9.64
N VAL A 335 -4.36 -15.44 -10.63
CA VAL A 335 -3.82 -15.39 -11.99
C VAL A 335 -2.44 -14.72 -11.99
N MET A 336 -2.31 -13.54 -11.38
CA MET A 336 -1.07 -12.80 -11.31
C MET A 336 0.08 -13.61 -10.71
N TYR A 337 -0.12 -14.28 -9.57
CA TYR A 337 0.97 -14.99 -8.89
C TYR A 337 1.14 -16.46 -9.28
N ALA A 338 0.12 -17.11 -9.84
CA ALA A 338 0.18 -18.51 -10.25
C ALA A 338 0.44 -18.69 -11.75
N VAL A 339 0.19 -17.65 -12.56
CA VAL A 339 0.28 -17.67 -14.03
C VAL A 339 1.45 -16.84 -14.55
N GLU A 340 2.39 -16.38 -13.72
CA GLU A 340 3.67 -15.86 -14.23
C GLU A 340 4.47 -16.98 -14.92
N LEU A 341 4.43 -16.94 -16.26
CA LEU A 341 5.12 -17.85 -17.16
C LEU A 341 6.53 -17.29 -17.41
N ASP A 342 7.42 -17.45 -16.43
CA ASP A 342 8.82 -17.06 -16.61
C ASP A 342 9.66 -18.21 -17.18
N LEU A 343 10.05 -18.11 -18.46
CA LEU A 343 10.99 -19.05 -19.06
C LEU A 343 12.38 -18.79 -18.45
N LYS A 344 12.83 -19.74 -17.62
CA LYS A 344 14.17 -19.70 -17.02
C LYS A 344 15.14 -20.48 -17.86
N ILE A 345 16.28 -19.85 -18.14
CA ILE A 345 17.41 -20.44 -18.82
C ILE A 345 18.54 -20.55 -17.81
N ASP A 346 18.76 -21.76 -17.30
CA ASP A 346 19.89 -22.06 -16.42
C ASP A 346 21.14 -22.25 -17.27
N VAL A 347 22.18 -21.49 -16.95
CA VAL A 347 23.50 -21.56 -17.59
C VAL A 347 24.53 -21.92 -16.54
N THR A 348 25.08 -23.13 -16.65
CA THR A 348 26.18 -23.59 -15.81
C THR A 348 27.49 -23.47 -16.58
N LEU A 349 28.41 -22.70 -16.03
CA LEU A 349 29.79 -22.62 -16.49
C LEU A 349 30.66 -23.48 -15.58
N SER A 350 31.44 -24.39 -16.15
CA SER A 350 32.38 -25.20 -15.40
C SER A 350 33.80 -25.07 -15.94
N HIS A 351 34.78 -25.07 -15.03
CA HIS A 351 36.19 -24.99 -15.38
C HIS A 351 37.00 -26.03 -14.60
N LEU A 352 37.77 -26.85 -15.31
CA LEU A 352 38.73 -27.74 -14.67
C LEU A 352 40.04 -27.00 -14.41
N ASN A 353 40.32 -26.70 -13.14
CA ASN A 353 41.52 -25.96 -12.75
C ASN A 353 42.80 -26.83 -12.82
N GLN A 354 43.96 -26.22 -12.52
CA GLN A 354 45.27 -26.91 -12.61
C GLN A 354 45.45 -28.04 -11.59
N GLU A 355 44.57 -28.16 -10.60
CA GLU A 355 44.58 -29.21 -9.56
C GLU A 355 43.58 -30.33 -9.84
N ASP A 356 43.02 -30.40 -11.06
CA ASP A 356 41.96 -31.33 -11.47
C ASP A 356 40.66 -31.17 -10.65
N ILE A 357 40.42 -29.99 -10.07
CA ILE A 357 39.18 -29.64 -9.38
C ILE A 357 38.28 -28.87 -10.36
N THR A 358 37.01 -29.25 -10.44
CA THR A 358 36.02 -28.55 -11.26
C THR A 358 35.37 -27.45 -10.44
N GLU A 359 35.55 -26.21 -10.89
CA GLU A 359 34.87 -25.02 -10.39
C GLU A 359 33.59 -24.79 -11.21
N TYR A 360 32.52 -24.31 -10.56
CA TYR A 360 31.23 -24.04 -11.19
C TYR A 360 30.76 -22.61 -10.93
N MET A 361 29.95 -22.09 -11.86
CA MET A 361 29.17 -20.87 -11.75
C MET A 361 27.81 -21.14 -12.40
N ASP A 362 26.73 -20.93 -11.66
CA ASP A 362 25.37 -21.05 -12.16
C ASP A 362 24.75 -19.65 -12.32
N LEU A 363 24.10 -19.43 -13.46
CA LEU A 363 23.44 -18.18 -13.83
C LEU A 363 22.03 -18.51 -14.31
N ILE A 364 21.08 -17.64 -14.00
CA ILE A 364 19.69 -17.77 -14.47
C ILE A 364 19.38 -16.53 -15.31
N PHE A 365 18.99 -16.76 -16.56
CA PHE A 365 18.41 -15.74 -17.42
C PHE A 365 16.91 -15.95 -17.52
N VAL A 366 16.15 -14.87 -17.55
CA VAL A 366 14.69 -14.90 -17.58
C VAL A 366 14.20 -14.30 -18.91
N VAL A 367 13.22 -14.96 -19.51
CA VAL A 367 12.39 -14.42 -20.60
C VAL A 367 10.94 -14.46 -20.12
N LEU A 368 10.27 -13.31 -20.15
CA LEU A 368 8.86 -13.23 -19.76
C LEU A 368 7.98 -13.79 -20.87
N ILE A 369 7.01 -14.62 -20.51
CA ILE A 369 6.00 -15.10 -21.44
C ILE A 369 4.72 -14.36 -21.10
N ASP A 370 4.17 -13.63 -22.08
CA ASP A 370 2.99 -12.80 -21.89
C ASP A 370 2.01 -12.98 -23.04
N ASP A 371 0.77 -13.33 -22.70
CA ASP A 371 -0.39 -13.41 -23.59
C ASP A 371 -1.60 -12.63 -23.08
N LEU A 372 -1.42 -11.88 -22.00
CA LEU A 372 -2.47 -11.08 -21.44
C LEU A 372 -2.48 -9.73 -22.15
N PRO A 373 -3.67 -9.21 -22.48
CA PRO A 373 -3.78 -7.84 -22.95
C PRO A 373 -3.54 -6.87 -21.79
N PRO A 374 -3.15 -5.61 -22.08
CA PRO A 374 -2.98 -4.59 -21.05
C PRO A 374 -4.23 -4.39 -20.19
N GLU A 375 -4.03 -4.13 -18.91
CA GLU A 375 -5.08 -3.74 -17.98
C GLU A 375 -5.29 -2.21 -18.02
N ILE A 376 -6.53 -1.75 -17.89
CA ILE A 376 -6.89 -0.33 -18.01
C ILE A 376 -7.67 0.12 -16.78
N ASP A 377 -7.04 0.98 -15.98
CA ASP A 377 -7.68 1.75 -14.92
C ASP A 377 -7.91 3.18 -15.40
N THR A 378 -9.06 3.78 -15.06
CA THR A 378 -9.37 5.16 -15.47
C THR A 378 -10.21 5.91 -14.44
N TRP A 379 -9.89 7.19 -14.28
CA TRP A 379 -10.66 8.11 -13.47
C TRP A 379 -10.63 9.50 -14.11
N ALA A 380 -11.57 10.35 -13.72
CA ALA A 380 -11.72 11.67 -14.31
C ALA A 380 -11.88 12.75 -13.26
N TYR A 381 -11.33 13.92 -13.54
CA TYR A 381 -11.44 15.09 -12.69
C TYR A 381 -11.65 16.37 -13.51
N PHE A 382 -12.44 17.27 -12.96
CA PHE A 382 -12.71 18.57 -13.56
C PHE A 382 -11.62 19.57 -13.18
N SER A 383 -11.20 20.37 -14.14
CA SER A 383 -10.37 21.54 -13.90
C SER A 383 -10.83 22.69 -14.79
N GLU A 384 -10.19 23.84 -14.61
CA GLU A 384 -10.36 24.97 -15.51
C GLU A 384 -8.99 25.44 -15.99
N ASP A 385 -8.95 26.09 -17.14
CA ASP A 385 -7.75 26.82 -17.51
C ASP A 385 -7.52 27.99 -16.54
N PHE A 386 -6.26 28.19 -16.16
CA PHE A 386 -5.93 29.22 -15.18
C PHE A 386 -6.14 30.63 -15.72
N PHE A 387 -5.89 30.85 -17.01
CA PHE A 387 -5.90 32.17 -17.65
C PHE A 387 -7.19 32.49 -18.40
N THR A 388 -8.03 31.49 -18.65
CA THR A 388 -9.29 31.59 -19.40
C THR A 388 -10.44 30.94 -18.64
N ASP A 389 -11.68 31.10 -19.07
CA ASP A 389 -12.84 30.44 -18.45
C ASP A 389 -13.15 29.07 -19.07
N ASP A 390 -12.20 28.51 -19.82
CA ASP A 390 -12.36 27.22 -20.47
C ASP A 390 -12.44 26.11 -19.40
N LYS A 391 -13.55 25.37 -19.42
CA LYS A 391 -13.76 24.19 -18.58
C LYS A 391 -13.06 23.00 -19.21
N ILE A 392 -12.32 22.25 -18.41
CA ILE A 392 -11.51 21.10 -18.84
C ILE A 392 -11.97 19.86 -18.08
N ILE A 393 -12.23 18.79 -18.81
CA ILE A 393 -12.34 17.45 -18.24
C ILE A 393 -11.03 16.72 -18.52
N ASN A 394 -10.41 16.24 -17.46
CA ASN A 394 -9.19 15.45 -17.51
C ASN A 394 -9.56 14.00 -17.22
N VAL A 395 -9.19 13.11 -18.12
CA VAL A 395 -9.33 11.67 -17.94
C VAL A 395 -7.94 11.11 -17.80
N LEU A 396 -7.64 10.55 -16.63
CA LEU A 396 -6.40 9.88 -16.34
C LEU A 396 -6.59 8.38 -16.58
N PHE A 397 -5.54 7.75 -17.07
CA PHE A 397 -5.49 6.33 -17.38
C PHE A 397 -4.22 5.76 -16.79
N GLU A 398 -4.33 4.64 -16.12
CA GLU A 398 -3.20 3.83 -15.70
C GLU A 398 -3.28 2.51 -16.48
N ILE A 399 -2.26 2.20 -17.27
CA ILE A 399 -2.27 1.09 -18.21
C ILE A 399 -1.18 0.10 -17.83
N LYS A 400 -1.55 -0.94 -17.07
CA LYS A 400 -0.60 -1.91 -16.53
C LYS A 400 -0.40 -3.05 -17.51
N ASP A 401 0.86 -3.33 -17.83
CA ASP A 401 1.22 -4.46 -18.69
C ASP A 401 2.66 -4.91 -18.39
N VAL A 402 2.90 -6.22 -18.37
CA VAL A 402 4.23 -6.77 -18.05
C VAL A 402 5.24 -6.47 -19.14
N THR A 403 4.84 -6.40 -20.40
CA THR A 403 5.70 -6.06 -21.53
C THR A 403 5.72 -4.56 -21.85
N GLY A 404 4.78 -3.82 -21.26
CA GLY A 404 4.56 -2.40 -21.45
C GLY A 404 3.76 -2.10 -22.71
N THR A 405 3.25 -0.89 -22.82
CA THR A 405 2.37 -0.52 -23.94
C THR A 405 3.07 0.25 -25.04
N SER A 406 2.67 0.01 -26.29
CA SER A 406 3.22 0.68 -27.46
C SER A 406 2.54 2.03 -27.75
N PHE A 407 1.24 2.16 -27.45
CA PHE A 407 0.46 3.39 -27.55
C PHE A 407 -0.84 3.31 -26.74
N VAL A 408 -1.44 4.47 -26.44
CA VAL A 408 -2.80 4.56 -25.88
C VAL A 408 -3.63 5.48 -26.76
N GLU A 409 -4.61 4.91 -27.46
CA GLU A 409 -5.56 5.62 -28.32
C GLU A 409 -6.92 5.74 -27.63
N ILE A 410 -7.51 6.92 -27.66
CA ILE A 410 -8.77 7.21 -26.99
C ILE A 410 -9.81 7.61 -28.02
N TYR A 411 -10.92 6.89 -27.98
CA TYR A 411 -12.13 7.21 -28.71
C TYR A 411 -13.05 7.97 -27.78
N TYR A 412 -13.47 9.18 -28.14
CA TYR A 412 -14.40 9.95 -27.31
C TYR A 412 -15.45 10.67 -28.13
N ARG A 413 -16.57 11.01 -27.48
CA ARG A 413 -17.60 11.89 -28.03
C ARG A 413 -18.37 12.63 -26.93
N PHE A 414 -18.75 13.85 -27.23
CA PHE A 414 -19.71 14.59 -26.40
C PHE A 414 -21.14 14.27 -26.82
N SER A 415 -22.09 14.37 -25.88
CA SER A 415 -23.54 14.25 -26.12
C SER A 415 -24.09 15.07 -27.31
N THR A 416 -23.42 16.16 -27.67
CA THR A 416 -23.81 17.06 -28.77
C THR A 416 -23.46 16.51 -30.16
N VAL A 417 -22.61 15.48 -30.25
CA VAL A 417 -22.12 14.89 -31.50
C VAL A 417 -22.38 13.38 -31.55
N SER A 418 -22.72 12.88 -32.74
CA SER A 418 -23.09 11.46 -32.92
C SER A 418 -21.94 10.56 -33.37
N PHE A 419 -20.75 11.11 -33.59
CA PHE A 419 -19.58 10.38 -34.10
C PHE A 419 -18.45 10.40 -33.09
N TRP A 420 -17.69 9.31 -33.06
CA TRP A 420 -16.48 9.18 -32.25
C TRP A 420 -15.34 9.97 -32.88
N THR A 421 -14.58 10.66 -32.03
CA THR A 421 -13.29 11.28 -32.34
C THR A 421 -12.19 10.40 -31.77
N THR A 422 -11.06 10.28 -32.45
CA THR A 422 -9.87 9.56 -31.95
C THR A 422 -8.73 10.53 -31.67
N THR A 423 -7.97 10.28 -30.60
CA THR A 423 -6.72 10.95 -30.27
C THR A 423 -5.82 10.03 -29.46
N ASN A 424 -4.51 10.28 -29.46
CA ASN A 424 -3.62 9.61 -28.52
C ASN A 424 -3.67 10.29 -27.16
N ALA A 425 -3.54 9.50 -26.10
CA ALA A 425 -3.31 9.99 -24.75
C ALA A 425 -1.89 10.58 -24.64
N THR A 426 -1.71 11.53 -23.73
CA THR A 426 -0.39 12.08 -23.42
C THR A 426 0.23 11.27 -22.30
N HIS A 427 1.36 10.62 -22.56
CA HIS A 427 2.15 9.95 -21.51
C HIS A 427 2.67 10.98 -20.50
N ILE A 428 2.48 10.70 -19.21
CA ILE A 428 2.94 11.57 -18.11
C ILE A 428 4.19 10.96 -17.46
N VAL A 429 4.02 9.82 -16.80
CA VAL A 429 5.03 9.12 -16.01
C VAL A 429 4.63 7.65 -15.90
N ASP A 430 5.61 6.75 -15.89
CA ASP A 430 5.40 5.29 -15.76
C ASP A 430 4.30 4.79 -16.71
N ASP A 431 3.27 4.16 -16.16
CA ASP A 431 2.12 3.62 -16.91
C ASP A 431 0.93 4.58 -16.96
N THR A 432 1.14 5.85 -16.61
CA THR A 432 0.09 6.87 -16.52
C THR A 432 0.00 7.77 -17.76
N TYR A 433 -1.23 7.92 -18.26
CA TYR A 433 -1.57 8.73 -19.43
C TYR A 433 -2.72 9.69 -19.13
N LEU A 434 -2.76 10.82 -19.85
CA LEU A 434 -3.77 11.85 -19.67
C LEU A 434 -4.42 12.28 -20.98
N LEU A 435 -5.74 12.47 -20.94
CA LEU A 435 -6.52 13.18 -21.92
C LEU A 435 -7.19 14.39 -21.29
N SER A 436 -6.85 15.59 -21.77
CA SER A 436 -7.53 16.83 -21.39
C SER A 436 -8.39 17.33 -22.53
N LEU A 437 -9.69 17.49 -22.29
CA LEU A 437 -10.65 18.00 -23.26
C LEU A 437 -11.30 19.28 -22.74
N VAL A 438 -11.31 20.31 -23.58
CA VAL A 438 -12.12 21.52 -23.33
C VAL A 438 -13.56 21.22 -23.72
N PHE A 439 -14.51 21.58 -22.84
CA PHE A 439 -15.94 21.39 -23.07
C PHE A 439 -16.73 22.67 -22.76
N THR A 440 -17.98 22.71 -23.19
CA THR A 440 -18.90 23.85 -23.04
C THR A 440 -20.14 23.47 -22.23
N GLU A 441 -20.86 24.47 -21.71
CA GLU A 441 -22.14 24.25 -20.98
C GLU A 441 -23.25 23.59 -21.82
N LEU A 442 -23.07 23.47 -23.14
CA LEU A 442 -24.01 22.77 -24.01
C LEU A 442 -23.79 21.25 -23.99
N GLU A 443 -22.66 20.78 -23.48
CA GLU A 443 -22.29 19.38 -23.43
C GLU A 443 -22.65 18.83 -22.05
N GLU A 444 -23.60 17.90 -22.01
CA GLU A 444 -24.11 17.33 -20.76
C GLU A 444 -23.34 16.07 -20.34
N GLN A 445 -22.77 15.36 -21.32
CA GLN A 445 -22.12 14.06 -21.11
C GLN A 445 -20.93 13.88 -22.05
N LEU A 446 -19.88 13.25 -21.55
CA LEU A 446 -18.74 12.73 -22.29
C LEU A 446 -18.78 11.20 -22.24
N GLU A 447 -18.68 10.55 -23.39
CA GLU A 447 -18.46 9.11 -23.49
C GLU A 447 -17.07 8.85 -24.07
N TYR A 448 -16.33 7.89 -23.52
CA TYR A 448 -15.01 7.51 -24.02
C TYR A 448 -14.75 5.99 -23.95
N GLN A 449 -13.83 5.51 -24.78
CA GLN A 449 -13.24 4.18 -24.75
C GLN A 449 -11.74 4.30 -25.00
N VAL A 450 -10.98 3.37 -24.44
CA VAL A 450 -9.53 3.30 -24.55
C VAL A 450 -9.16 2.05 -25.34
N TYR A 451 -8.28 2.23 -26.32
CA TYR A 451 -7.67 1.16 -27.09
C TYR A 451 -6.16 1.20 -26.89
N THR A 452 -5.56 0.08 -26.54
CA THR A 452 -4.11 -0.06 -26.39
C THR A 452 -3.67 -1.46 -26.81
N GLU A 453 -2.40 -1.55 -27.17
CA GLU A 453 -1.71 -2.76 -27.59
C GLU A 453 -0.35 -2.77 -26.88
N ASP A 454 0.01 -3.91 -26.28
CA ASP A 454 1.32 -4.13 -25.69
C ASP A 454 2.42 -4.24 -26.77
N TRP A 455 3.67 -4.52 -26.39
CA TRP A 455 4.75 -4.70 -27.37
C TRP A 455 4.74 -6.06 -28.07
N LEU A 456 3.97 -7.02 -27.58
CA LEU A 456 3.82 -8.35 -28.17
C LEU A 456 2.62 -8.47 -29.12
N GLY A 457 1.75 -7.45 -29.16
CA GLY A 457 0.56 -7.39 -29.99
C GLY A 457 -0.72 -7.87 -29.30
N ASN A 458 -0.72 -8.05 -27.98
CA ASN A 458 -1.93 -8.27 -27.21
C ASN A 458 -2.67 -6.93 -27.06
N ASP A 459 -3.94 -6.89 -27.45
CA ASP A 459 -4.73 -5.67 -27.49
C ASP A 459 -5.99 -5.72 -26.63
N VAL A 460 -6.40 -4.55 -26.15
CA VAL A 460 -7.64 -4.36 -25.40
C VAL A 460 -8.38 -3.14 -25.91
N LEU A 461 -9.70 -3.27 -26.01
CA LEU A 461 -10.62 -2.15 -26.17
C LEU A 461 -11.54 -2.14 -24.96
N SER A 462 -11.47 -1.07 -24.16
CA SER A 462 -12.27 -0.92 -22.96
C SER A 462 -13.77 -0.86 -23.27
N GLU A 463 -14.58 -1.02 -22.23
CA GLU A 463 -15.99 -0.64 -22.29
C GLU A 463 -16.17 0.88 -22.48
N ILE A 464 -17.43 1.30 -22.69
CA ILE A 464 -17.77 2.72 -22.83
C ILE A 464 -17.96 3.32 -21.44
N TYR A 465 -17.04 4.18 -21.06
CA TYR A 465 -17.16 5.02 -19.89
C TYR A 465 -18.01 6.25 -20.21
N SER A 466 -18.70 6.76 -19.19
CA SER A 466 -19.61 7.89 -19.31
C SER A 466 -19.44 8.83 -18.13
N ILE A 467 -19.16 10.11 -18.40
CA ILE A 467 -19.01 11.17 -17.41
C ILE A 467 -20.14 12.19 -17.58
N ASP A 468 -20.82 12.52 -16.48
CA ASP A 468 -21.77 13.64 -16.42
C ASP A 468 -21.00 14.96 -16.27
N LEU A 469 -21.04 15.80 -17.30
CA LEU A 469 -20.33 17.09 -17.32
C LEU A 469 -21.07 18.19 -16.56
N LEU A 470 -22.36 17.98 -16.24
CA LEU A 470 -23.16 18.95 -15.47
C LEU A 470 -22.68 19.06 -14.03
N ALA A 471 -22.06 18.00 -13.50
CA ALA A 471 -21.47 18.01 -12.16
C ALA A 471 -20.27 18.96 -12.03
N SER A 472 -19.63 19.36 -13.13
CA SER A 472 -18.40 20.17 -13.12
C SER A 472 -18.47 21.47 -12.30
N GLU A 473 -19.64 22.11 -12.25
CA GLU A 473 -19.86 23.35 -11.50
C GLU A 473 -19.67 23.17 -9.99
N ASP A 474 -20.15 22.05 -9.45
CA ASP A 474 -20.02 21.70 -8.04
C ASP A 474 -18.59 21.22 -7.74
N TYR A 475 -17.88 20.69 -8.74
CA TYR A 475 -16.52 20.22 -8.55
C TYR A 475 -15.48 21.32 -8.48
N SER A 476 -15.59 22.37 -9.31
CA SER A 476 -14.55 23.40 -9.43
C SER A 476 -14.67 24.54 -8.41
N LYS A 477 -15.78 24.66 -7.68
CA LYS A 477 -16.07 25.82 -6.79
C LYS A 477 -16.06 25.42 -5.32
N ILE A 478 -15.41 26.24 -4.50
CA ILE A 478 -15.40 26.09 -3.04
C ILE A 478 -15.96 27.38 -2.43
N GLU A 479 -17.18 27.28 -1.94
CA GLU A 479 -17.85 28.37 -1.25
C GLU A 479 -17.23 28.64 0.13
N VAL A 480 -17.53 29.81 0.68
CA VAL A 480 -17.13 30.13 2.05
C VAL A 480 -17.80 29.19 3.05
N GLY A 481 -17.01 28.71 4.00
CA GLY A 481 -17.41 27.72 5.00
C GLY A 481 -17.29 26.29 4.50
N LYS A 482 -16.64 26.05 3.34
CA LYS A 482 -16.47 24.73 2.75
C LYS A 482 -15.00 24.29 2.67
N LYS A 483 -14.78 22.98 2.70
CA LYS A 483 -13.52 22.31 2.32
C LYS A 483 -13.70 21.45 1.09
N LYS A 484 -12.57 21.10 0.48
CA LYS A 484 -12.46 20.04 -0.49
C LYS A 484 -11.17 19.28 -0.29
N GLU A 485 -11.22 17.99 -0.55
CA GLU A 485 -10.11 17.05 -0.43
C GLU A 485 -9.92 16.37 -1.79
N PHE A 486 -8.67 16.24 -2.22
CA PHE A 486 -8.32 15.52 -3.44
C PHE A 486 -6.86 15.09 -3.41
N VAL A 487 -6.55 14.01 -4.12
CA VAL A 487 -5.17 13.55 -4.32
C VAL A 487 -4.64 14.16 -5.62
N LEU A 488 -3.48 14.81 -5.54
CA LEU A 488 -2.68 15.15 -6.70
C LEU A 488 -1.79 13.98 -7.07
N VAL A 489 -1.86 13.58 -8.33
CA VAL A 489 -0.92 12.69 -9.00
C VAL A 489 0.29 13.51 -9.47
N PRO A 490 1.50 12.93 -9.56
CA PRO A 490 2.68 13.61 -10.11
C PRO A 490 2.37 14.35 -11.42
N TYR A 491 2.74 15.63 -11.46
CA TYR A 491 2.57 16.56 -12.57
C TYR A 491 1.12 16.85 -12.99
N GLN A 492 0.14 16.43 -12.18
CA GLN A 492 -1.25 16.78 -12.39
C GLN A 492 -1.47 18.28 -12.14
N HIS A 493 -2.12 18.94 -13.08
CA HIS A 493 -2.54 20.33 -12.93
C HIS A 493 -4.03 20.37 -12.59
N ILE A 494 -4.37 20.89 -11.41
CA ILE A 494 -5.75 21.15 -10.99
C ILE A 494 -5.92 22.64 -10.78
N THR A 495 -7.02 23.22 -11.26
CA THR A 495 -7.41 24.60 -10.95
C THR A 495 -8.83 24.63 -10.39
N LEU A 496 -9.00 25.30 -9.24
CA LEU A 496 -10.26 25.47 -8.52
C LEU A 496 -10.57 26.96 -8.32
N ARG A 497 -11.84 27.28 -8.04
CA ARG A 497 -12.33 28.62 -7.70
C ARG A 497 -12.72 28.69 -6.23
N LEU A 498 -12.11 29.61 -5.49
CA LEU A 498 -12.55 29.99 -4.16
C LEU A 498 -13.45 31.23 -4.26
N ILE A 499 -14.68 31.11 -3.77
CA ILE A 499 -15.66 32.20 -3.81
C ILE A 499 -15.62 32.94 -2.47
N GLY A 500 -15.30 34.24 -2.49
CA GLY A 500 -15.27 35.09 -1.31
C GLY A 500 -16.66 35.37 -0.73
N ALA A 501 -16.72 35.63 0.58
CA ALA A 501 -17.98 35.93 1.26
C ALA A 501 -18.53 37.31 0.86
N THR A 502 -19.84 37.52 1.02
CA THR A 502 -20.49 38.76 0.55
C THR A 502 -20.14 40.01 1.36
N HIS A 503 -19.71 39.88 2.61
CA HIS A 503 -19.56 41.04 3.53
C HIS A 503 -18.25 41.05 4.32
N SER A 504 -17.42 40.03 4.18
CA SER A 504 -16.19 39.87 4.95
C SER A 504 -15.19 39.06 4.16
N ASN A 505 -13.91 39.31 4.41
CA ASN A 505 -12.85 38.50 3.82
C ASN A 505 -12.89 37.09 4.42
N SER A 506 -12.54 36.11 3.61
CA SER A 506 -12.31 34.73 4.04
C SER A 506 -10.84 34.36 3.94
N SER A 507 -10.45 33.32 4.68
CA SER A 507 -9.11 32.73 4.65
C SER A 507 -9.14 31.49 3.77
N ALA A 508 -8.26 31.45 2.76
CA ALA A 508 -7.90 30.22 2.09
C ALA A 508 -6.80 29.52 2.90
N ILE A 509 -7.00 28.25 3.24
CA ILE A 509 -6.01 27.41 3.90
C ILE A 509 -5.88 26.14 3.07
N ILE A 510 -4.68 25.87 2.58
CA ILE A 510 -4.37 24.69 1.77
C ILE A 510 -3.26 23.95 2.49
N PHE A 511 -3.40 22.66 2.76
CA PHE A 511 -2.35 21.87 3.40
C PHE A 511 -2.33 20.44 2.87
N ALA A 512 -1.15 19.83 2.92
CA ALA A 512 -0.98 18.42 2.63
C ALA A 512 -1.15 17.59 3.91
N GLU A 513 -1.75 16.39 3.81
CA GLU A 513 -1.75 15.41 4.90
C GLU A 513 -0.35 14.83 5.17
N THR A 514 0.45 14.71 4.11
CA THR A 514 1.82 14.21 4.16
C THR A 514 2.84 15.36 4.19
N ASN A 515 4.10 15.05 4.49
CA ASN A 515 5.19 16.04 4.42
C ASN A 515 5.70 16.28 2.99
N ILE A 516 4.94 15.86 1.98
CA ILE A 516 5.25 16.05 0.57
C ILE A 516 4.84 17.47 0.17
N GLY A 517 5.75 18.20 -0.47
CA GLY A 517 5.51 19.58 -0.88
C GLY A 517 4.77 19.66 -2.21
N PHE A 518 3.98 20.71 -2.38
CA PHE A 518 3.26 21.04 -3.60
C PHE A 518 3.45 22.52 -3.98
N ASP A 519 3.22 22.81 -5.25
CA ASP A 519 3.26 24.15 -5.82
C ASP A 519 1.84 24.73 -5.88
N VAL A 520 1.68 25.98 -5.45
CA VAL A 520 0.40 26.71 -5.46
C VAL A 520 0.58 28.05 -6.14
N LEU A 521 -0.32 28.32 -7.08
CA LEU A 521 -0.49 29.63 -7.70
C LEU A 521 -1.93 30.09 -7.51
N ALA A 522 -2.14 31.25 -6.88
CA ALA A 522 -3.46 31.84 -6.71
C ALA A 522 -3.55 33.24 -7.33
N ALA A 523 -4.62 33.49 -8.09
CA ALA A 523 -4.89 34.77 -8.71
C ALA A 523 -6.32 35.24 -8.42
N ASP A 524 -6.45 36.50 -8.03
CA ASP A 524 -7.72 37.19 -7.89
C ASP A 524 -8.25 37.50 -9.30
N VAL A 525 -9.40 36.93 -9.64
CA VAL A 525 -10.02 37.04 -10.96
C VAL A 525 -10.51 38.46 -11.20
N ASP A 526 -11.07 39.09 -10.17
CA ASP A 526 -11.68 40.42 -10.24
C ASP A 526 -10.63 41.52 -10.37
N GLU A 527 -9.48 41.38 -9.71
CA GLU A 527 -8.34 42.30 -9.83
C GLU A 527 -7.36 41.92 -10.95
N SER A 528 -7.46 40.70 -11.49
CA SER A 528 -6.51 40.13 -12.47
C SER A 528 -5.06 40.17 -11.97
N GLU A 529 -4.85 39.87 -10.68
CA GLU A 529 -3.56 39.91 -10.00
C GLU A 529 -3.23 38.57 -9.35
N VAL A 530 -1.97 38.13 -9.45
CA VAL A 530 -1.46 36.98 -8.69
C VAL A 530 -1.28 37.41 -7.24
N ILE A 531 -2.02 36.78 -6.33
CA ILE A 531 -2.03 37.10 -4.90
C ILE A 531 -1.19 36.13 -4.07
N PHE A 532 -0.88 34.95 -4.62
CA PHE A 532 -0.06 33.94 -3.98
C PHE A 532 0.70 33.12 -5.04
N ASP A 533 1.98 32.85 -4.80
CA ASP A 533 2.84 32.05 -5.66
C ASP A 533 3.95 31.43 -4.78
N GLN A 534 3.84 30.14 -4.50
CA GLN A 534 4.85 29.39 -3.75
C GLN A 534 5.05 28.00 -4.34
N SER A 535 6.30 27.55 -4.30
CA SER A 535 6.68 26.20 -4.73
C SER A 535 7.14 25.36 -3.53
N ASN A 536 6.87 24.06 -3.60
CA ASN A 536 7.29 23.05 -2.63
C ASN A 536 6.91 23.40 -1.18
N CYS A 537 5.66 23.85 -0.99
CA CYS A 537 5.08 24.13 0.32
C CYS A 537 4.25 22.95 0.81
N THR A 538 4.17 22.74 2.13
CA THR A 538 3.23 21.76 2.75
C THR A 538 1.96 22.44 3.25
N ILE A 539 1.98 23.78 3.34
CA ILE A 539 0.86 24.62 3.69
C ILE A 539 0.94 25.96 2.97
N ALA A 540 -0.19 26.44 2.47
CA ALA A 540 -0.34 27.73 1.82
C ALA A 540 -1.58 28.45 2.36
N THR A 541 -1.42 29.72 2.71
CA THR A 541 -2.52 30.55 3.25
C THR A 541 -2.52 31.94 2.64
N PHE A 542 -3.72 32.41 2.29
CA PHE A 542 -3.94 33.77 1.79
C PHE A 542 -5.37 34.24 2.08
N GLN A 543 -5.61 35.53 1.94
CA GLN A 543 -6.94 36.13 2.18
C GLN A 543 -7.67 36.32 0.86
N ILE A 544 -8.97 36.04 0.87
CA ILE A 544 -9.89 36.30 -0.24
C ILE A 544 -10.73 37.52 0.13
N GLN A 545 -10.74 38.54 -0.73
CA GLN A 545 -11.55 39.74 -0.50
C GLN A 545 -13.04 39.41 -0.59
N ALA A 546 -13.87 40.16 0.13
CA ALA A 546 -15.31 40.01 0.05
C ALA A 546 -15.82 40.20 -1.39
N GLU A 547 -16.74 39.34 -1.83
CA GLU A 547 -17.33 39.29 -3.19
C GLU A 547 -16.35 38.95 -4.32
N HIS A 548 -15.07 38.71 -4.03
CA HIS A 548 -14.08 38.34 -5.05
C HIS A 548 -14.04 36.83 -5.30
N THR A 549 -13.61 36.43 -6.49
CA THR A 549 -13.29 35.04 -6.85
C THR A 549 -11.80 34.88 -7.03
N VAL A 550 -11.22 33.86 -6.41
CA VAL A 550 -9.80 33.51 -6.58
C VAL A 550 -9.68 32.18 -7.31
N LYS A 551 -8.92 32.13 -8.39
CA LYS A 551 -8.48 30.87 -9.01
C LYS A 551 -7.23 30.38 -8.32
N VAL A 552 -7.18 29.09 -7.98
CA VAL A 552 -6.05 28.45 -7.33
C VAL A 552 -5.65 27.24 -8.16
N SER A 553 -4.40 27.21 -8.61
CA SER A 553 -3.80 26.10 -9.34
C SER A 553 -2.83 25.34 -8.43
N PHE A 554 -2.82 24.02 -8.61
CA PHE A 554 -1.97 23.10 -7.87
C PHE A 554 -1.15 22.23 -8.83
N VAL A 555 0.08 21.91 -8.42
CA VAL A 555 0.95 20.92 -9.07
C VAL A 555 1.81 20.25 -7.98
N SER A 556 2.10 18.97 -8.13
CA SER A 556 3.06 18.26 -7.29
C SER A 556 3.99 17.40 -8.16
N SER A 557 5.22 17.13 -7.72
CA SER A 557 6.08 16.11 -8.35
C SER A 557 5.79 14.69 -7.86
N ASP A 558 5.01 14.57 -6.79
CA ASP A 558 4.73 13.34 -6.07
C ASP A 558 3.24 13.22 -5.75
N TYR A 559 2.80 12.03 -5.38
CA TYR A 559 1.45 11.82 -4.86
C TYR A 559 1.25 12.61 -3.55
N VAL A 560 0.27 13.50 -3.52
CA VAL A 560 -0.02 14.30 -2.33
C VAL A 560 -1.52 14.51 -2.15
N GLU A 561 -2.01 14.15 -0.98
CA GLU A 561 -3.38 14.45 -0.58
C GLU A 561 -3.46 15.90 -0.08
N ILE A 562 -4.27 16.71 -0.77
CA ILE A 562 -4.46 18.13 -0.51
C ILE A 562 -5.83 18.38 0.09
N HIS A 563 -5.82 19.13 1.18
CA HIS A 563 -6.98 19.71 1.81
C HIS A 563 -7.01 21.20 1.50
N ILE A 564 -8.07 21.68 0.86
CA ILE A 564 -8.29 23.11 0.61
C ILE A 564 -9.53 23.58 1.34
N VAL A 565 -9.41 24.71 2.02
CA VAL A 565 -10.43 25.26 2.89
C VAL A 565 -10.64 26.73 2.56
N ASN A 566 -11.89 27.14 2.44
CA ASN A 566 -12.28 28.54 2.35
C ASN A 566 -13.16 28.87 3.56
N ALA A 567 -12.61 29.53 4.58
CA ALA A 567 -13.30 29.71 5.85
C ALA A 567 -13.40 31.18 6.27
N LEU A 568 -14.48 31.53 6.98
CA LEU A 568 -14.56 32.81 7.68
C LEU A 568 -13.85 32.71 9.02
N ASN A 569 -13.06 33.75 9.34
CA ASN A 569 -12.49 33.90 10.66
C ASN A 569 -13.61 34.29 11.64
N GLU A 570 -14.02 33.34 12.47
CA GLU A 570 -14.94 33.55 13.56
C GLU A 570 -14.20 33.81 14.87
N HIS A 571 -14.88 34.46 15.82
CA HIS A 571 -14.36 34.66 17.17
C HIS A 571 -15.16 33.82 18.16
N LEU A 572 -14.43 33.06 18.97
CA LEU A 572 -15.00 32.27 20.07
C LEU A 572 -14.44 32.78 21.39
N ALA A 573 -15.31 33.37 22.22
CA ALA A 573 -14.91 33.85 23.53
C ALA A 573 -14.67 32.67 24.49
N PHE A 574 -13.77 32.85 25.46
CA PHE A 574 -13.56 31.86 26.51
C PHE A 574 -14.86 31.60 27.30
N GLN A 575 -15.21 30.33 27.49
CA GLN A 575 -16.46 29.82 28.08
C GLN A 575 -17.73 30.15 27.30
N GLN A 576 -17.62 30.55 26.04
CA GLN A 576 -18.77 30.61 25.14
C GLN A 576 -19.00 29.22 24.54
N GLU A 577 -20.27 28.82 24.54
CA GLU A 577 -20.72 27.53 24.04
C GLU A 577 -21.74 27.74 22.93
N PHE A 578 -21.67 26.94 21.88
CA PHE A 578 -22.75 26.86 20.89
C PHE A 578 -22.77 25.50 20.19
N ARG A 579 -23.88 25.26 19.50
CA ARG A 579 -24.12 24.06 18.70
C ARG A 579 -24.27 24.46 17.25
N ARG A 580 -23.69 23.67 16.35
CA ARG A 580 -23.73 23.93 14.91
C ARG A 580 -23.86 22.62 14.16
N ASN A 581 -24.73 22.59 13.16
CA ASN A 581 -24.73 21.48 12.21
C ASN A 581 -23.51 21.63 11.30
N LEU A 582 -22.77 20.55 11.16
CA LEU A 582 -21.60 20.42 10.32
C LEU A 582 -21.88 19.31 9.30
N GLY A 583 -21.99 19.69 8.03
CA GLY A 583 -21.99 18.76 6.90
C GLY A 583 -20.59 18.24 6.60
N VAL A 584 -20.50 17.28 5.67
CA VAL A 584 -19.24 16.61 5.27
C VAL A 584 -18.19 17.61 4.76
N GLU A 585 -18.62 18.60 3.99
CA GLU A 585 -17.72 19.64 3.46
C GLU A 585 -17.68 20.90 4.33
N ASP A 586 -18.45 20.98 5.42
CA ASP A 586 -18.49 22.21 6.22
C ASP A 586 -17.23 22.35 7.09
N VAL A 587 -16.74 23.58 7.20
CA VAL A 587 -15.61 23.96 8.05
C VAL A 587 -15.99 25.12 8.97
N ILE A 588 -15.29 25.20 10.10
CA ILE A 588 -15.34 26.35 11.00
C ILE A 588 -13.92 26.74 11.36
N LEU A 589 -13.62 28.03 11.30
CA LEU A 589 -12.31 28.57 11.64
C LEU A 589 -12.44 29.63 12.73
N PHE A 590 -11.79 29.41 13.87
CA PHE A 590 -11.72 30.38 14.94
C PHE A 590 -10.34 31.01 15.05
N GLU A 591 -10.29 32.31 15.31
CA GLU A 591 -9.10 32.97 15.85
C GLU A 591 -9.20 33.03 17.38
N LEU A 592 -8.30 32.32 18.07
CA LEU A 592 -8.27 32.24 19.53
C LEU A 592 -7.02 32.89 20.10
N ASN A 593 -7.21 33.82 21.04
CA ASN A 593 -6.10 34.37 21.81
C ASN A 593 -5.93 33.58 23.13
N ASN A 594 -4.97 32.65 23.14
CA ASN A 594 -4.63 31.85 24.31
C ASN A 594 -3.33 32.26 25.00
N SER A 595 -2.76 33.43 24.67
CA SER A 595 -1.44 33.92 25.12
C SER A 595 -1.34 34.38 26.60
N ARG A 596 -2.13 33.81 27.52
CA ARG A 596 -2.20 34.26 28.92
C ARG A 596 -1.31 33.43 29.86
N GLU A 597 -0.66 34.10 30.81
CA GLU A 597 -0.01 33.46 31.96
C GLU A 597 -1.05 32.94 32.96
N GLU A 598 -1.74 31.84 32.62
CA GLU A 598 -2.61 31.12 33.55
C GLU A 598 -1.99 29.77 33.91
N THR A 599 -2.26 29.30 35.13
CA THR A 599 -1.69 28.03 35.64
C THR A 599 -2.49 26.80 35.23
N ARG A 600 -3.64 26.98 34.58
CA ARG A 600 -4.52 25.91 34.13
C ARG A 600 -4.50 25.88 32.61
N GLU A 601 -4.36 24.68 32.07
CA GLU A 601 -4.45 24.44 30.63
C GLU A 601 -5.87 24.67 30.15
N ARG A 602 -5.98 25.02 28.87
CA ARG A 602 -7.25 25.33 28.22
C ARG A 602 -7.35 24.50 26.97
N SER A 603 -8.56 24.07 26.65
CA SER A 603 -8.85 23.22 25.52
C SER A 603 -9.95 23.82 24.65
N ILE A 604 -9.91 23.46 23.38
CA ILE A 604 -11.07 23.55 22.51
C ILE A 604 -11.73 22.17 22.49
N VAL A 605 -13.04 22.15 22.71
CA VAL A 605 -13.88 20.97 22.54
C VAL A 605 -14.75 21.22 21.31
N ALA A 606 -14.79 20.26 20.40
CA ALA A 606 -15.72 20.19 19.28
C ALA A 606 -16.12 18.73 19.07
N ASP A 607 -17.26 18.34 19.64
CA ASP A 607 -17.60 16.92 19.76
C ASP A 607 -19.11 16.70 19.58
N SER A 608 -19.51 15.48 19.20
CA SER A 608 -20.90 15.09 18.93
C SER A 608 -21.12 13.62 19.25
N GLN A 609 -22.36 13.15 19.25
CA GLN A 609 -22.63 11.70 19.20
C GLN A 609 -22.66 11.16 17.77
N LEU A 610 -22.78 12.05 16.79
CA LEU A 610 -23.10 11.70 15.41
C LEU A 610 -21.98 12.02 14.45
N VAL A 611 -21.01 12.86 14.84
CA VAL A 611 -20.04 13.46 13.93
C VAL A 611 -18.66 13.34 14.53
N GLN A 612 -17.80 12.61 13.84
CA GLN A 612 -16.38 12.59 14.18
C GLN A 612 -15.73 13.86 13.64
N THR A 613 -15.06 14.60 14.52
CA THR A 613 -14.45 15.89 14.19
C THR A 613 -12.93 15.78 14.11
N SER A 614 -12.34 16.53 13.18
CA SER A 614 -10.92 16.86 13.20
C SER A 614 -10.73 18.31 13.63
N ILE A 615 -9.74 18.53 14.48
CA ILE A 615 -9.36 19.83 15.04
C ILE A 615 -7.88 20.06 14.69
N LEU A 616 -7.62 21.06 13.85
CA LEU A 616 -6.28 21.50 13.48
C LEU A 616 -5.98 22.85 14.12
N ILE A 617 -4.83 22.96 14.79
CA ILE A 617 -4.39 24.20 15.44
C ILE A 617 -3.18 24.74 14.68
N PHE A 618 -3.30 25.97 14.18
CA PHE A 618 -2.23 26.69 13.50
C PHE A 618 -1.72 27.86 14.34
N ASP A 619 -0.43 28.12 14.29
CA ASP A 619 0.13 29.36 14.83
C ASP A 619 -0.45 30.59 14.09
N ALA A 620 -0.90 31.61 14.82
CA ALA A 620 -1.59 32.74 14.18
C ALA A 620 -0.66 33.70 13.40
N GLU A 621 0.66 33.66 13.65
CA GLU A 621 1.63 34.50 12.94
C GLU A 621 2.23 33.79 11.74
N THR A 622 2.57 32.51 11.88
CA THR A 622 3.31 31.72 10.89
C THR A 622 2.44 30.76 10.09
N TRP A 623 1.21 30.47 10.54
CA TRP A 623 0.35 29.41 10.02
C TRP A 623 0.95 28.01 10.09
N GLU A 624 2.03 27.79 10.85
CA GLU A 624 2.57 26.46 11.07
C GLU A 624 1.54 25.59 11.81
N LEU A 625 1.30 24.37 11.32
CA LEU A 625 0.43 23.40 12.00
C LEU A 625 1.12 22.94 13.29
N LEU A 626 0.48 23.18 14.43
CA LEU A 626 1.03 22.88 15.75
C LEU A 626 0.50 21.57 16.31
N ILE A 627 -0.80 21.31 16.15
CA ILE A 627 -1.49 20.16 16.76
C ILE A 627 -2.62 19.70 15.83
N LYS A 628 -2.73 18.38 15.64
CA LYS A 628 -3.89 17.67 15.06
C LYS A 628 -4.52 16.82 16.16
N GLY A 629 -5.84 16.83 16.27
CA GLY A 629 -6.58 16.02 17.23
C GLY A 629 -8.06 15.92 16.89
N SER A 630 -8.84 15.29 17.75
CA SER A 630 -10.28 15.09 17.60
C SER A 630 -10.99 15.31 18.93
N ALA A 631 -12.28 15.68 18.89
CA ALA A 631 -13.16 15.94 20.05
C ALA A 631 -12.69 17.04 21.03
N GLU A 632 -11.52 16.89 21.68
CA GLU A 632 -10.91 17.87 22.57
C GLU A 632 -9.41 18.00 22.30
N VAL A 633 -8.92 19.24 22.18
CA VAL A 633 -7.49 19.52 22.01
C VAL A 633 -7.02 20.61 22.97
N ILE A 634 -5.93 20.33 23.70
CA ILE A 634 -5.26 21.30 24.57
C ILE A 634 -4.56 22.35 23.72
N LEU A 635 -4.87 23.62 23.97
CA LEU A 635 -4.38 24.75 23.19
C LEU A 635 -3.00 25.20 23.67
N PRO A 636 -2.05 25.49 22.76
CA PRO A 636 -0.77 26.09 23.11
C PRO A 636 -0.96 27.51 23.67
N ASN A 637 -0.01 27.99 24.48
CA ASN A 637 -0.08 29.32 25.12
C ASN A 637 0.35 30.44 24.16
N ILE A 638 -0.36 30.56 23.04
CA ILE A 638 -0.14 31.55 21.97
C ILE A 638 -1.50 32.00 21.40
N THR A 639 -1.49 32.96 20.48
CA THR A 639 -2.63 33.17 19.59
C THR A 639 -2.58 32.12 18.49
N CYS A 640 -3.70 31.46 18.20
CA CYS A 640 -3.77 30.39 17.22
C CYS A 640 -5.06 30.48 16.40
N TYR A 641 -5.03 29.88 15.22
CA TYR A 641 -6.23 29.54 14.47
C TYR A 641 -6.64 28.10 14.77
N VAL A 642 -7.93 27.86 14.96
CA VAL A 642 -8.49 26.54 15.18
C VAL A 642 -9.46 26.23 14.05
N LEU A 643 -9.07 25.29 13.19
CA LEU A 643 -9.91 24.78 12.13
C LEU A 643 -10.61 23.50 12.60
N ILE A 644 -11.91 23.42 12.38
CA ILE A 644 -12.76 22.31 12.79
C ILE A 644 -13.59 21.85 11.60
N PHE A 645 -13.58 20.56 11.32
CA PHE A 645 -14.36 19.95 10.24
C PHE A 645 -14.77 18.52 10.57
N SER A 646 -15.76 18.00 9.84
CA SER A 646 -16.17 16.60 9.96
C SER A 646 -15.21 15.71 9.18
N THR A 647 -14.77 14.61 9.80
CA THR A 647 -14.10 13.51 9.11
C THR A 647 -15.08 12.39 8.77
N TYR A 648 -16.15 12.25 9.56
CA TYR A 648 -17.14 11.21 9.36
C TYR A 648 -18.53 11.65 9.83
N HIS A 649 -19.54 11.38 9.01
CA HIS A 649 -20.96 11.75 9.17
C HIS A 649 -21.24 13.27 9.23
N GLU A 650 -22.51 13.63 9.05
CA GLU A 650 -23.01 15.00 9.22
C GLU A 650 -23.93 15.11 10.43
N GLY A 651 -23.93 16.27 11.10
CA GLY A 651 -24.77 16.44 12.29
C GLY A 651 -24.41 17.62 13.17
N GLU A 652 -25.13 17.75 14.29
CA GLU A 652 -24.92 18.83 15.26
C GLU A 652 -23.68 18.54 16.13
N ILE A 653 -22.70 19.43 16.11
CA ILE A 653 -21.53 19.40 16.99
C ILE A 653 -21.65 20.44 18.11
N TYR A 654 -21.13 20.12 19.28
CA TYR A 654 -21.00 21.03 20.42
C TYR A 654 -19.60 21.60 20.48
N ILE A 655 -19.47 22.94 20.47
CA ILE A 655 -18.18 23.64 20.46
C ILE A 655 -18.06 24.53 21.69
N THR A 656 -16.92 24.45 22.38
CA THR A 656 -16.57 25.35 23.49
C THR A 656 -15.05 25.53 23.65
N PHE A 657 -14.63 26.74 24.01
CA PHE A 657 -13.25 27.04 24.43
C PHE A 657 -13.23 27.23 25.94
N THR A 658 -12.70 26.27 26.68
CA THR A 658 -12.81 26.19 28.14
C THR A 658 -11.49 25.78 28.81
N TYR A 659 -11.48 25.69 30.15
CA TYR A 659 -10.38 25.02 30.84
C TYR A 659 -10.42 23.53 30.55
N GLU A 660 -9.27 22.87 30.56
CA GLU A 660 -9.20 21.42 30.65
C GLU A 660 -9.90 20.99 31.97
N ASP A 661 -11.17 20.64 31.85
CA ASP A 661 -11.92 19.89 32.86
C ASP A 661 -12.05 18.45 32.30
N LEU A 662 -12.41 17.47 33.12
CA LEU A 662 -12.66 16.09 32.66
C LEU A 662 -13.86 16.07 31.69
N TYR A 663 -13.65 16.46 30.44
CA TYR A 663 -14.54 16.18 29.33
C TYR A 663 -14.37 14.70 29.00
N ASP A 664 -15.48 13.98 28.95
CA ASP A 664 -15.52 12.59 28.53
C ASP A 664 -16.03 12.63 27.09
N PRO A 665 -15.14 12.49 26.08
CA PRO A 665 -15.54 12.53 24.68
C PRO A 665 -16.64 11.51 24.44
N TRP A 666 -17.54 11.81 23.50
CA TRP A 666 -18.48 10.79 23.05
C TRP A 666 -17.71 9.65 22.38
N ASP A 667 -18.00 8.42 22.81
CA ASP A 667 -17.52 7.22 22.14
C ASP A 667 -18.21 7.14 20.77
N HIS A 668 -17.45 7.45 19.72
CA HIS A 668 -17.90 7.25 18.36
C HIS A 668 -17.59 5.79 18.06
N TYR A 669 -18.66 4.99 17.87
CA TYR A 669 -18.70 3.53 17.84
C TYR A 669 -18.82 2.85 19.21
N TYR A 670 -19.86 2.01 19.33
CA TYR A 670 -20.39 1.26 20.48
C TYR A 670 -21.35 1.95 21.47
N PRO A 671 -22.60 1.47 21.62
CA PRO A 671 -23.37 1.70 22.84
C PRO A 671 -22.76 0.85 23.95
N VAL A 672 -22.13 1.50 24.94
CA VAL A 672 -21.65 0.86 26.17
C VAL A 672 -22.80 0.11 26.86
N SER A 673 -22.90 -1.20 26.62
CA SER A 673 -23.64 -2.09 27.50
C SER A 673 -22.67 -2.68 28.53
N ALA A 674 -22.70 -2.07 29.72
CA ALA A 674 -22.26 -2.63 31.00
C ALA A 674 -20.75 -2.87 31.24
N ALA A 675 -19.99 -1.79 31.50
CA ALA A 675 -18.74 -1.90 32.28
C ALA A 675 -18.48 -0.72 33.24
N THR A 676 -19.52 -0.09 33.78
CA THR A 676 -19.38 0.90 34.85
C THR A 676 -19.08 0.25 36.21
N TYR A 677 -17.90 -0.36 36.46
CA TYR A 677 -17.38 -0.64 37.83
C TYR A 677 -15.87 -1.00 37.92
N TRP A 678 -15.02 -0.64 36.96
CA TRP A 678 -13.60 -1.02 37.04
C TRP A 678 -12.70 -0.25 38.04
N PRO A 679 -12.99 0.98 38.52
CA PRO A 679 -12.07 1.65 39.45
C PRO A 679 -12.14 1.11 40.90
N PHE A 680 -13.13 0.27 41.25
CA PHE A 680 -13.31 -0.20 42.63
C PHE A 680 -12.68 -1.58 42.92
N PHE A 681 -12.31 -2.36 41.89
CA PHE A 681 -11.76 -3.71 42.08
C PHE A 681 -10.22 -3.75 42.18
N SER A 682 -9.50 -2.82 41.54
CA SER A 682 -8.03 -2.79 41.57
C SER A 682 -7.46 -2.47 42.95
N THR A 683 -8.15 -1.65 43.75
CA THR A 683 -7.70 -1.29 45.11
C THR A 683 -7.94 -2.42 46.13
N ILE A 684 -8.95 -3.27 45.93
CA ILE A 684 -9.25 -4.39 46.84
C ILE A 684 -8.32 -5.58 46.56
N ILE A 685 -7.97 -5.83 45.29
CA ILE A 685 -7.03 -6.91 44.92
C ILE A 685 -5.60 -6.57 45.39
N GLY A 686 -5.16 -5.32 45.30
CA GLY A 686 -3.86 -4.88 45.82
C GLY A 686 -3.70 -5.08 47.34
N ILE A 687 -4.77 -4.86 48.12
CA ILE A 687 -4.74 -5.03 49.58
C ILE A 687 -4.75 -6.54 49.96
N VAL A 688 -5.47 -7.38 49.22
CA VAL A 688 -5.51 -8.84 49.46
C VAL A 688 -4.16 -9.49 49.12
N VAL A 689 -3.49 -9.06 48.04
CA VAL A 689 -2.16 -9.57 47.65
C VAL A 689 -1.08 -9.18 48.67
N VAL A 690 -1.09 -7.95 49.19
CA VAL A 690 -0.14 -7.51 50.23
C VAL A 690 -0.36 -8.25 51.56
N ILE A 691 -1.62 -8.56 51.91
CA ILE A 691 -1.95 -9.36 53.11
C ILE A 691 -1.53 -10.83 52.95
N LEU A 692 -1.70 -11.41 51.75
CA LEU A 692 -1.30 -12.79 51.46
C LEU A 692 0.24 -12.96 51.39
N ILE A 693 0.97 -11.99 50.83
CA ILE A 693 2.43 -12.00 50.80
C ILE A 693 3.02 -11.85 52.22
N ARG A 694 2.42 -11.03 53.09
CA ARG A 694 2.84 -10.93 54.51
C ARG A 694 2.50 -12.17 55.34
N LYS A 695 1.48 -12.94 54.99
CA LYS A 695 1.16 -14.22 55.67
C LYS A 695 2.09 -15.36 55.26
N ARG A 696 2.69 -15.31 54.05
CA ARG A 696 3.63 -16.33 53.55
C ARG A 696 5.06 -16.15 54.06
N GLN A 697 5.44 -14.95 54.55
CA GLN A 697 6.76 -14.69 55.16
C GLN A 697 6.82 -14.88 56.69
N ARG A 698 5.74 -15.37 57.33
CA ARG A 698 5.70 -15.69 58.77
C ARG A 698 5.30 -17.13 59.09
N LYS A 699 5.47 -18.06 58.14
CA LYS A 699 5.49 -19.50 58.39
C LYS A 699 6.85 -20.07 58.05
#